data_AF-A0A5N6Z1C1-F1
#
_entry.id   AF-A0A5N6Z1C1-F1
#
_cell.length_a   1.000
_cell.length_b   1.000
_cell.length_c   1.000
_cell.angle_alpha   90.00
_cell.angle_beta   90.00
_cell.angle_gamma   90.00
#
_symmetry.space_group_name_H-M   'P 1'
#
loop_
_entity.id
_entity.type
_entity.pdbx_description
1 polymer ?
#
loop_
_entity_poly.entity_id
_entity_poly.type
_entity_poly.pdbx_seq_one_letter_code
_entity_poly.pdbx_strand_id
1 'polypeptide(L)'
;MASSPFDKPITEDVAEGKPPAYDQVDEPPLVIPPLDLSHTPGPPVSSTVTQDQCIAHLKFLAALADLRDSVASIDGLFGINDPDPTVFGDDTNEACARVKEKRWAVYTTRAVDRYTTWWKECIHSSYRRLKASELEKSRYDLITKPNSLYNWSRKAMPPLDVLMVWHAHMLNPRAFLEDCIRDGAMSFWAAGFPWDVINSCIDDQTVEYDAGQAAESHFRLKTNLPWDNLQSASTKSLGCPSCGQQLSVHWTEAQISTPLDEAFDRCRGFADKNFKGTCSACNFRITHEKLKIEKFREDVKAFLDSNLPMPGTLYDFRGVPKAVTSSSRRKRQSTFPNRLIQAIGTDILHRTDPTENNCKSVKALCDKLQSKMKSRDIMKKVNPDSTQLSLFPEEKVAFRRMMARYWDNTTPFALDLVGAVIRQGTFVQKMDSIDWLHSPAVKATMERLIKKYEIFFQIMARNPRHMAVPTLDVDLAWHTHQLSPSRYFDYSVFTMQQHTNVSIFIDHDDKVEETKLSDGFEWTSKMYKKITNGEIYSECTCWYCEAIRAPHLRDGIFVSQSTARAREAAAQLHTRPDISSNPDKNPHISAHSAVRAETKKSSSALDPRYVKYLKLHSNYQKSRRRAEKRDRKKGDKEQDRSSDASIHALPMAYGYPMYVPYYAPYMGDPCVHANAYASNPSCMSFVSGAHGNCAAGTCGGAVAAGSCGGMGGGCAGGCAGGGGSGGCGSGAGGGCGGGGGGGGGGGCGGGGGGS
;
A
#
# COMPACT_ATOMS: atom_id res chain seq x y z
N MET A 1 -32.55 14.31 63.10
CA MET A 1 -33.90 14.05 62.59
C MET A 1 -34.55 15.38 62.24
N ALA A 2 -34.60 15.70 60.94
CA ALA A 2 -35.53 16.64 60.31
C ALA A 2 -35.29 16.53 58.80
N SER A 3 -36.23 15.95 58.08
CA SER A 3 -36.28 15.90 56.62
C SER A 3 -37.71 16.13 56.17
N SER A 4 -37.85 16.94 55.14
CA SER A 4 -39.05 17.15 54.31
C SER A 4 -38.62 18.02 53.10
N PRO A 5 -39.40 18.16 52.02
CA PRO A 5 -40.55 17.39 51.52
C PRO A 5 -40.38 16.99 50.03
N PHE A 6 -41.32 16.25 49.45
CA PHE A 6 -41.97 16.47 48.14
C PHE A 6 -42.48 15.14 47.56
N ASP A 7 -43.80 14.96 47.59
CA ASP A 7 -44.53 14.01 46.73
C ASP A 7 -45.85 14.64 46.33
N LYS A 8 -46.03 14.88 45.02
CA LYS A 8 -47.33 14.98 44.33
C LYS A 8 -47.17 14.45 42.90
N PRO A 9 -48.14 13.69 42.37
CA PRO A 9 -48.02 13.02 41.08
C PRO A 9 -48.52 13.90 39.92
N ILE A 10 -47.90 13.76 38.75
CA ILE A 10 -48.38 14.29 37.47
C ILE A 10 -48.73 13.09 36.58
N THR A 11 -49.97 13.10 36.06
CA THR A 11 -50.48 12.19 35.04
C THR A 11 -49.91 12.55 33.67
N GLU A 12 -49.23 11.61 33.01
CA GLU A 12 -48.78 11.73 31.61
C GLU A 12 -49.75 11.00 30.67
N ASP A 13 -50.45 11.75 29.83
CA ASP A 13 -50.96 11.27 28.54
C ASP A 13 -49.79 11.38 27.54
N VAL A 14 -49.14 10.25 27.22
CA VAL A 14 -48.16 10.18 26.13
C VAL A 14 -48.86 9.61 24.90
N ALA A 15 -49.22 10.50 23.97
CA ALA A 15 -49.58 10.11 22.61
C ALA A 15 -48.35 9.48 21.93
N GLU A 16 -48.53 8.27 21.39
CA GLU A 16 -47.55 7.57 20.55
C GLU A 16 -47.28 8.36 19.25
N GLY A 17 -46.32 9.29 19.32
CA GLY A 17 -45.70 9.87 18.13
C GLY A 17 -44.66 8.89 17.58
N LYS A 18 -44.90 8.32 16.40
CA LYS A 18 -43.84 7.63 15.63
C LYS A 18 -42.61 8.54 15.57
N PRO A 19 -41.39 8.02 15.81
CA PRO A 19 -40.18 8.81 15.56
C PRO A 19 -40.18 9.26 14.09
N PRO A 20 -39.71 10.48 13.79
CA PRO A 20 -39.65 10.96 12.43
C PRO A 20 -38.82 9.97 11.60
N ALA A 21 -39.33 9.61 10.42
CA ALA A 21 -38.51 8.96 9.42
C ALA A 21 -37.31 9.87 9.17
N TYR A 22 -36.09 9.35 9.30
CA TYR A 22 -34.93 10.07 8.82
C TYR A 22 -35.17 10.35 7.34
N ASP A 23 -35.37 11.61 7.00
CA ASP A 23 -35.50 12.06 5.62
C ASP A 23 -34.31 11.49 4.84
N GLN A 24 -34.59 10.57 3.93
CA GLN A 24 -33.65 10.26 2.85
C GLN A 24 -33.46 11.58 2.11
N VAL A 25 -32.34 12.25 2.37
CA VAL A 25 -31.89 13.30 1.47
C VAL A 25 -31.64 12.58 0.16
N ASP A 26 -32.56 12.70 -0.80
CA ASP A 26 -32.39 12.15 -2.14
C ASP A 26 -31.03 12.62 -2.65
N GLU A 27 -30.09 11.69 -2.79
CA GLU A 27 -28.80 11.99 -3.39
C GLU A 27 -29.08 12.52 -4.81
N PRO A 28 -28.42 13.62 -5.22
CA PRO A 28 -28.60 14.14 -6.56
C PRO A 28 -28.30 13.01 -7.57
N PRO A 29 -29.07 12.89 -8.65
CA PRO A 29 -28.89 11.80 -9.60
C PRO A 29 -27.46 11.80 -10.13
N LEU A 30 -26.86 10.61 -10.26
CA LEU A 30 -25.54 10.47 -10.86
C LEU A 30 -25.58 10.95 -12.31
N VAL A 31 -24.87 12.05 -12.59
CA VAL A 31 -24.73 12.60 -13.94
C VAL A 31 -23.24 12.69 -14.26
N ILE A 32 -22.69 11.62 -14.80
CA ILE A 32 -21.31 11.60 -15.30
C ILE A 32 -21.28 12.40 -16.61
N PRO A 33 -20.43 13.44 -16.72
CA PRO A 33 -20.32 14.19 -17.97
C PRO A 33 -19.74 13.28 -19.08
N PRO A 34 -20.08 13.49 -20.36
CA PRO A 34 -19.45 12.77 -21.45
C PRO A 34 -17.92 12.87 -21.37
N LEU A 35 -17.26 11.71 -21.46
CA LEU A 35 -15.82 11.55 -21.33
C LEU A 35 -15.17 11.30 -22.69
N ASP A 36 -14.14 12.06 -23.03
CA ASP A 36 -13.28 11.79 -24.19
C ASP A 36 -12.02 11.05 -23.74
N LEU A 37 -12.10 9.72 -23.82
CA LEU A 37 -11.01 8.81 -23.49
C LEU A 37 -10.12 8.47 -24.69
N SER A 38 -10.45 8.99 -25.87
CA SER A 38 -9.64 8.82 -27.09
C SER A 38 -8.47 9.80 -27.14
N HIS A 39 -8.59 10.93 -26.44
CA HIS A 39 -7.58 11.97 -26.43
C HIS A 39 -6.36 11.59 -25.56
N THR A 40 -5.16 11.63 -26.16
CA THR A 40 -3.91 11.44 -25.41
C THR A 40 -3.54 12.71 -24.64
N PRO A 41 -3.05 12.62 -23.38
CA PRO A 41 -2.63 13.79 -22.59
C PRO A 41 -1.51 14.65 -23.23
N GLY A 42 -0.83 14.12 -24.25
CA GLY A 42 0.35 14.71 -24.88
C GLY A 42 1.55 13.77 -24.83
N PRO A 43 2.78 14.29 -25.01
CA PRO A 43 3.99 13.47 -24.95
C PRO A 43 4.19 12.83 -23.56
N PRO A 44 4.55 11.52 -23.48
CA PRO A 44 4.70 10.81 -22.20
C PRO A 44 5.74 11.40 -21.22
N VAL A 45 6.71 12.16 -21.72
CA VAL A 45 7.78 12.75 -20.91
C VAL A 45 7.43 14.10 -20.31
N SER A 46 6.35 14.74 -20.75
CA SER A 46 5.96 16.10 -20.35
C SER A 46 4.51 16.24 -19.91
N SER A 47 3.69 15.21 -20.10
CA SER A 47 2.29 15.18 -19.69
C SER A 47 2.02 14.00 -18.77
N THR A 48 1.04 14.14 -17.88
CA THR A 48 0.65 13.10 -16.93
C THR A 48 -0.65 12.44 -17.39
N VAL A 49 -1.80 12.82 -16.84
CA VAL A 49 -3.14 12.24 -17.09
C VAL A 49 -4.13 13.29 -17.56
N THR A 50 -5.26 12.88 -18.15
CA THR A 50 -6.38 13.79 -18.44
C THR A 50 -7.43 13.80 -17.32
N GLN A 51 -8.30 14.81 -17.31
CA GLN A 51 -9.45 14.87 -16.42
C GLN A 51 -10.38 13.67 -16.63
N ASP A 52 -10.69 13.37 -17.90
CA ASP A 52 -11.62 12.32 -18.26
C ASP A 52 -11.11 10.94 -17.85
N GLN A 53 -9.80 10.68 -17.92
CA GLN A 53 -9.19 9.47 -17.37
C GLN A 53 -9.38 9.37 -15.85
N CYS A 54 -9.25 10.48 -15.11
CA CYS A 54 -9.47 10.47 -13.66
C CYS A 54 -10.96 10.25 -13.30
N ILE A 55 -11.89 10.78 -14.11
CA ILE A 55 -13.33 10.56 -13.91
C ILE A 55 -13.71 9.11 -14.23
N ALA A 56 -13.21 8.55 -15.34
CA ALA A 56 -13.39 7.13 -15.67
C ALA A 56 -12.82 6.22 -14.57
N HIS A 57 -11.69 6.62 -13.97
CA HIS A 57 -11.14 5.90 -12.83
C HIS A 57 -12.06 5.98 -11.61
N LEU A 58 -12.58 7.16 -11.24
CA LEU A 58 -13.56 7.26 -10.15
C LEU A 58 -14.77 6.35 -10.38
N LYS A 59 -15.32 6.36 -11.60
CA LYS A 59 -16.45 5.49 -11.99
C LYS A 59 -16.12 4.00 -11.79
N PHE A 60 -14.92 3.59 -12.16
CA PHE A 60 -14.43 2.23 -11.91
C PHE A 60 -14.29 1.95 -10.40
N LEU A 61 -13.81 2.91 -9.59
CA LEU A 61 -13.71 2.74 -8.14
C LEU A 61 -15.09 2.58 -7.48
N ALA A 62 -16.11 3.32 -7.92
CA ALA A 62 -17.48 3.16 -7.44
C ALA A 62 -18.00 1.73 -7.69
N ALA A 63 -17.82 1.19 -8.91
CA ALA A 63 -18.17 -0.19 -9.22
C ALA A 63 -17.45 -1.22 -8.32
N LEU A 64 -16.21 -0.94 -7.90
CA LEU A 64 -15.47 -1.78 -6.96
C LEU A 64 -15.98 -1.63 -5.50
N ALA A 65 -16.43 -0.45 -5.10
CA ALA A 65 -17.05 -0.22 -3.79
C ALA A 65 -18.34 -1.04 -3.67
N ASP A 66 -19.23 -0.94 -4.66
CA ASP A 66 -20.48 -1.70 -4.74
C ASP A 66 -20.25 -3.20 -4.76
N LEU A 67 -19.23 -3.66 -5.51
CA LEU A 67 -18.85 -5.08 -5.53
C LEU A 67 -18.50 -5.57 -4.12
N ARG A 68 -17.68 -4.83 -3.38
CA ARG A 68 -17.30 -5.22 -2.01
C ARG A 68 -18.52 -5.25 -1.11
N ASP A 69 -19.33 -4.18 -1.11
CA ASP A 69 -20.44 -4.04 -0.18
C ASP A 69 -21.54 -5.06 -0.45
N SER A 70 -21.80 -5.35 -1.73
CA SER A 70 -22.70 -6.43 -2.15
C SER A 70 -22.20 -7.79 -1.66
N VAL A 71 -20.95 -8.17 -1.99
CA VAL A 71 -20.41 -9.49 -1.63
C VAL A 71 -20.31 -9.68 -0.11
N ALA A 72 -19.82 -8.68 0.62
CA ALA A 72 -19.62 -8.78 2.05
C ALA A 72 -20.96 -8.89 2.82
N SER A 73 -22.05 -8.37 2.25
CA SER A 73 -23.36 -8.32 2.89
C SER A 73 -24.25 -9.54 2.60
N ILE A 74 -23.82 -10.50 1.78
CA ILE A 74 -24.57 -11.74 1.55
C ILE A 74 -24.39 -12.67 2.76
N ASP A 75 -25.42 -12.77 3.60
CA ASP A 75 -25.45 -13.73 4.72
C ASP A 75 -25.35 -15.18 4.22
N GLY A 76 -24.63 -16.01 4.97
CA GLY A 76 -24.35 -17.41 4.63
C GLY A 76 -23.36 -17.63 3.48
N LEU A 77 -22.85 -16.57 2.83
CA LEU A 77 -21.91 -16.73 1.72
C LEU A 77 -20.64 -17.46 2.16
N PHE A 78 -20.23 -18.47 1.39
CA PHE A 78 -19.13 -19.40 1.71
C PHE A 78 -19.32 -20.21 3.00
N GLY A 79 -20.56 -20.33 3.50
CA GLY A 79 -20.86 -20.96 4.78
C GLY A 79 -20.54 -20.08 6.00
N ILE A 80 -20.36 -18.77 5.79
CA ILE A 80 -20.10 -17.80 6.84
C ILE A 80 -21.41 -17.09 7.15
N ASN A 81 -22.04 -17.42 8.27
CA ASN A 81 -23.29 -16.78 8.72
C ASN A 81 -23.00 -15.54 9.56
N ASP A 82 -23.97 -14.63 9.61
CA ASP A 82 -23.94 -13.50 10.53
C ASP A 82 -23.90 -13.99 12.00
N PRO A 83 -23.23 -13.27 12.91
CA PRO A 83 -23.05 -13.72 14.28
C PRO A 83 -24.35 -13.67 15.07
N ASP A 84 -24.56 -14.65 15.94
CA ASP A 84 -25.71 -14.69 16.85
C ASP A 84 -25.52 -13.67 18.00
N PRO A 85 -26.39 -12.66 18.15
CA PRO A 85 -26.28 -11.67 19.22
C PRO A 85 -26.31 -12.27 20.63
N THR A 86 -26.92 -13.45 20.81
CA THR A 86 -26.96 -14.15 22.10
C THR A 86 -25.59 -14.73 22.50
N VAL A 87 -24.71 -14.98 21.53
CA VAL A 87 -23.36 -15.51 21.73
C VAL A 87 -22.35 -14.38 21.93
N PHE A 88 -22.48 -13.28 21.18
CA PHE A 88 -21.49 -12.20 21.14
C PHE A 88 -21.83 -11.00 22.05
N GLY A 89 -23.08 -10.82 22.47
CA GLY A 89 -23.46 -9.74 23.40
C GLY A 89 -22.99 -8.36 22.91
N ASP A 90 -22.22 -7.65 23.73
CA ASP A 90 -21.70 -6.31 23.41
C ASP A 90 -20.73 -6.30 22.21
N ASP A 91 -20.09 -7.44 21.90
CA ASP A 91 -19.13 -7.58 20.80
C ASP A 91 -19.81 -7.86 19.45
N THR A 92 -21.16 -7.90 19.39
CA THR A 92 -21.91 -8.28 18.18
C THR A 92 -21.55 -7.42 16.97
N ASN A 93 -21.42 -6.09 17.13
CA ASN A 93 -21.06 -5.19 16.03
C ASN A 93 -19.68 -5.51 15.45
N GLU A 94 -18.69 -5.75 16.32
CA GLU A 94 -17.35 -6.13 15.88
C GLU A 94 -17.37 -7.52 15.22
N ALA A 95 -18.10 -8.48 15.79
CA ALA A 95 -18.27 -9.80 15.20
C ALA A 95 -18.88 -9.71 13.79
N CYS A 96 -19.89 -8.85 13.58
CA CYS A 96 -20.51 -8.62 12.27
C CYS A 96 -19.51 -8.06 11.26
N ALA A 97 -18.73 -7.05 11.66
CA ALA A 97 -17.68 -6.50 10.81
C ALA A 97 -16.64 -7.57 10.42
N ARG A 98 -16.26 -8.45 11.37
CA ARG A 98 -15.28 -9.54 11.16
C ARG A 98 -15.78 -10.60 10.17
N VAL A 99 -17.05 -11.00 10.22
CA VAL A 99 -17.59 -11.98 9.25
C VAL A 99 -17.73 -11.38 7.85
N LYS A 100 -18.16 -10.11 7.74
CA LYS A 100 -18.21 -9.39 6.46
C LYS A 100 -16.82 -9.26 5.83
N GLU A 101 -15.82 -8.89 6.64
CA GLU A 101 -14.42 -8.89 6.23
C GLU A 101 -13.96 -10.28 5.78
N LYS A 102 -14.31 -11.34 6.51
CA LYS A 102 -13.91 -12.69 6.16
C LYS A 102 -14.54 -13.15 4.83
N ARG A 103 -15.81 -12.82 4.56
CA ARG A 103 -16.45 -13.09 3.26
C ARG A 103 -15.70 -12.39 2.13
N TRP A 104 -15.35 -11.12 2.32
CA TRP A 104 -14.54 -10.36 1.36
C TRP A 104 -13.16 -10.99 1.15
N ALA A 105 -12.46 -11.38 2.21
CA ALA A 105 -11.15 -12.05 2.14
C ALA A 105 -11.19 -13.33 1.30
N VAL A 106 -12.23 -14.15 1.46
CA VAL A 106 -12.42 -15.38 0.67
C VAL A 106 -12.72 -15.05 -0.80
N TYR A 107 -13.60 -14.07 -1.05
CA TYR A 107 -13.92 -13.61 -2.40
C TYR A 107 -12.68 -13.09 -3.14
N THR A 108 -11.89 -12.22 -2.51
CA THR A 108 -10.64 -11.69 -3.06
C THR A 108 -9.61 -12.81 -3.32
N THR A 109 -9.51 -13.79 -2.43
CA THR A 109 -8.61 -14.94 -2.63
C THR A 109 -9.01 -15.75 -3.87
N ARG A 110 -10.31 -15.95 -4.10
CA ARG A 110 -10.83 -16.58 -5.33
C ARG A 110 -10.59 -15.71 -6.56
N ALA A 111 -10.76 -14.39 -6.45
CA ALA A 111 -10.53 -13.44 -7.54
C ALA A 111 -9.06 -13.45 -7.99
N VAL A 112 -8.10 -13.54 -7.05
CA VAL A 112 -6.67 -13.65 -7.36
C VAL A 112 -6.35 -14.97 -8.07
N ASP A 113 -7.01 -16.07 -7.69
CA ASP A 113 -6.85 -17.34 -8.40
C ASP A 113 -7.41 -17.28 -9.83
N ARG A 114 -8.59 -16.66 -10.00
CA ARG A 114 -9.21 -16.40 -11.31
C ARG A 114 -8.33 -15.48 -12.17
N TYR A 115 -7.76 -14.43 -11.60
CA TYR A 115 -6.78 -13.56 -12.26
C TYR A 115 -5.51 -14.32 -12.66
N THR A 116 -5.02 -15.23 -11.81
CA THR A 116 -3.85 -16.06 -12.12
C THR A 116 -4.11 -16.94 -13.35
N THR A 117 -5.30 -17.55 -13.43
CA THR A 117 -5.70 -18.33 -14.61
C THR A 117 -5.88 -17.44 -15.84
N TRP A 118 -6.60 -16.32 -15.72
CA TRP A 118 -6.77 -15.37 -16.82
C TRP A 118 -5.44 -14.85 -17.36
N TRP A 119 -4.49 -14.50 -16.49
CA TRP A 119 -3.14 -14.09 -16.88
C TRP A 119 -2.44 -15.17 -17.71
N LYS A 120 -2.48 -16.43 -17.24
CA LYS A 120 -1.83 -17.56 -17.91
C LYS A 120 -2.45 -17.92 -19.26
N GLU A 121 -3.78 -17.86 -19.37
CA GLU A 121 -4.52 -18.34 -20.55
C GLU A 121 -4.79 -17.23 -21.59
N CYS A 122 -4.87 -15.97 -21.15
CA CYS A 122 -5.26 -14.86 -22.01
C CYS A 122 -4.13 -13.87 -22.31
N ILE A 123 -3.16 -13.69 -21.39
CA ILE A 123 -2.14 -12.63 -21.49
C ILE A 123 -0.74 -13.21 -21.76
N HIS A 124 -0.36 -14.25 -21.03
CA HIS A 124 0.95 -14.88 -21.12
C HIS A 124 1.25 -15.41 -22.52
N SER A 125 2.42 -15.08 -23.04
CA SER A 125 2.92 -15.58 -24.32
C SER A 125 4.02 -16.62 -24.10
N SER A 126 3.65 -17.91 -24.13
CA SER A 126 4.57 -19.03 -23.89
C SER A 126 5.78 -19.07 -24.82
N TYR A 127 5.70 -18.45 -26.00
CA TYR A 127 6.76 -18.44 -27.02
C TYR A 127 7.89 -17.41 -26.77
N ARG A 128 7.82 -16.57 -25.72
CA ARG A 128 8.75 -15.43 -25.54
C ARG A 128 9.23 -15.16 -24.11
N ARG A 129 9.29 -16.18 -23.23
CA ARG A 129 9.86 -15.96 -21.89
C ARG A 129 11.33 -15.57 -21.96
N LEU A 130 11.70 -14.52 -21.21
CA LEU A 130 13.05 -13.98 -21.17
C LEU A 130 14.00 -14.97 -20.48
N LYS A 131 15.12 -15.30 -21.13
CA LYS A 131 16.20 -16.09 -20.54
C LYS A 131 17.22 -15.21 -19.83
N ALA A 132 17.88 -15.71 -18.79
CA ALA A 132 18.87 -14.96 -18.02
C ALA A 132 20.06 -14.49 -18.88
N SER A 133 20.45 -15.28 -19.90
CA SER A 133 21.47 -14.89 -20.88
C SER A 133 21.09 -13.67 -21.73
N GLU A 134 19.80 -13.34 -21.83
CA GLU A 134 19.35 -12.16 -22.57
C GLU A 134 19.57 -10.87 -21.79
N LEU A 135 19.65 -10.94 -20.46
CA LEU A 135 20.02 -9.81 -19.61
C LEU A 135 21.41 -9.27 -19.94
N GLU A 136 22.27 -10.07 -20.54
CA GLU A 136 23.64 -9.69 -20.92
C GLU A 136 23.71 -9.05 -22.32
N LYS A 137 22.60 -9.04 -23.08
CA LYS A 137 22.53 -8.49 -24.43
C LYS A 137 22.09 -7.03 -24.39
N SER A 138 22.76 -6.15 -25.14
CA SER A 138 22.41 -4.72 -25.24
C SER A 138 20.96 -4.45 -25.63
N ARG A 139 20.33 -5.35 -26.40
CA ARG A 139 18.90 -5.25 -26.74
C ARG A 139 17.97 -5.21 -25.53
N TYR A 140 18.40 -5.70 -24.37
CA TYR A 140 17.61 -5.67 -23.14
C TYR A 140 17.35 -4.25 -22.64
N ASP A 141 18.22 -3.28 -22.96
CA ASP A 141 17.99 -1.86 -22.66
C ASP A 141 16.74 -1.29 -23.36
N LEU A 142 16.22 -1.99 -24.39
CA LEU A 142 15.03 -1.62 -25.14
C LEU A 142 13.78 -2.41 -24.72
N ILE A 143 13.84 -3.23 -23.66
CA ILE A 143 12.73 -4.10 -23.26
C ILE A 143 11.43 -3.33 -22.94
N THR A 144 11.55 -2.08 -22.47
CA THR A 144 10.42 -1.20 -22.17
C THR A 144 9.88 -0.44 -23.39
N LYS A 145 10.40 -0.71 -24.59
CA LYS A 145 9.94 -0.12 -25.85
C LYS A 145 9.42 -1.22 -26.79
N PRO A 146 8.24 -1.80 -26.52
CA PRO A 146 7.70 -2.85 -27.35
C PRO A 146 7.31 -2.32 -28.74
N ASN A 147 7.49 -3.14 -29.77
CA ASN A 147 7.21 -2.78 -31.16
C ASN A 147 5.71 -2.75 -31.50
N SER A 148 4.85 -3.26 -30.62
CA SER A 148 3.41 -3.36 -30.82
C SER A 148 2.69 -3.27 -29.49
N LEU A 149 1.47 -2.72 -29.52
CA LEU A 149 0.58 -2.65 -28.36
C LEU A 149 -0.39 -3.83 -28.39
N TYR A 150 -0.80 -4.28 -27.21
CA TYR A 150 -1.93 -5.18 -27.08
C TYR A 150 -3.20 -4.45 -27.53
N ASN A 151 -4.01 -5.07 -28.39
CA ASN A 151 -5.24 -4.46 -28.90
C ASN A 151 -6.43 -4.87 -28.04
N TRP A 152 -6.96 -3.91 -27.30
CA TRP A 152 -8.11 -4.13 -26.43
C TRP A 152 -9.42 -4.11 -27.20
N SER A 153 -10.34 -4.97 -26.78
CA SER A 153 -11.72 -4.97 -27.28
C SER A 153 -12.64 -5.38 -26.15
N ARG A 154 -13.92 -5.01 -26.25
CA ARG A 154 -14.95 -5.40 -25.26
C ARG A 154 -14.98 -6.93 -25.04
N LYS A 155 -14.85 -7.72 -26.09
CA LYS A 155 -14.82 -9.20 -26.02
C LYS A 155 -13.65 -9.76 -25.20
N ALA A 156 -12.53 -9.04 -25.11
CA ALA A 156 -11.36 -9.46 -24.35
C ALA A 156 -11.40 -9.02 -22.87
N MET A 157 -12.44 -8.28 -22.47
CA MET A 157 -12.57 -7.81 -21.09
C MET A 157 -12.87 -8.96 -20.13
N PRO A 158 -12.14 -9.07 -19.01
CA PRO A 158 -12.43 -10.05 -17.98
C PRO A 158 -13.53 -9.55 -17.03
N PRO A 159 -14.09 -10.43 -16.17
CA PRO A 159 -15.06 -10.02 -15.16
C PRO A 159 -14.50 -8.98 -14.17
N LEU A 160 -15.38 -8.25 -13.49
CA LEU A 160 -15.03 -7.15 -12.59
C LEU A 160 -14.05 -7.56 -11.46
N ASP A 161 -14.18 -8.78 -10.93
CA ASP A 161 -13.28 -9.27 -9.89
C ASP A 161 -11.84 -9.49 -10.38
N VAL A 162 -11.68 -9.89 -11.64
CA VAL A 162 -10.37 -10.00 -12.30
C VAL A 162 -9.82 -8.62 -12.67
N LEU A 163 -10.67 -7.68 -13.10
CA LEU A 163 -10.28 -6.26 -13.31
C LEU A 163 -9.78 -5.61 -12.01
N MET A 164 -10.44 -5.87 -10.88
CA MET A 164 -10.04 -5.40 -9.56
C MET A 164 -8.62 -5.85 -9.20
N VAL A 165 -8.32 -7.15 -9.38
CA VAL A 165 -6.99 -7.70 -9.11
C VAL A 165 -5.95 -7.11 -10.07
N TRP A 166 -6.31 -6.97 -11.35
CA TRP A 166 -5.43 -6.37 -12.35
C TRP A 166 -5.09 -4.90 -12.03
N HIS A 167 -6.09 -4.11 -11.65
CA HIS A 167 -5.92 -2.73 -11.18
C HIS A 167 -4.93 -2.66 -10.03
N ALA A 168 -5.14 -3.41 -8.95
CA ALA A 168 -4.23 -3.44 -7.81
C ALA A 168 -2.80 -3.89 -8.18
N HIS A 169 -2.67 -4.82 -9.14
CA HIS A 169 -1.37 -5.25 -9.65
C HIS A 169 -0.65 -4.11 -10.38
N MET A 170 -1.33 -3.33 -11.24
CA MET A 170 -0.74 -2.21 -11.98
C MET A 170 -0.33 -1.04 -11.08
N LEU A 171 -1.01 -0.85 -9.93
CA LEU A 171 -0.64 0.15 -8.92
C LEU A 171 0.65 -0.19 -8.16
N ASN A 172 1.30 -1.31 -8.50
CA ASN A 172 2.64 -1.68 -8.06
C ASN A 172 3.59 -1.70 -9.26
N PRO A 173 4.01 -0.52 -9.77
CA PRO A 173 4.52 -0.36 -11.12
C PRO A 173 5.79 -1.17 -11.42
N ARG A 174 6.69 -1.34 -10.43
CA ARG A 174 7.90 -2.17 -10.61
C ARG A 174 7.61 -3.67 -10.56
N ALA A 175 6.67 -4.11 -9.73
CA ALA A 175 6.26 -5.52 -9.66
C ALA A 175 5.54 -5.93 -10.96
N PHE A 176 4.60 -5.10 -11.41
CA PHE A 176 3.90 -5.31 -12.67
C PHE A 176 4.84 -5.34 -13.89
N LEU A 177 5.82 -4.42 -13.94
CA LEU A 177 6.87 -4.45 -14.97
C LEU A 177 7.66 -5.76 -14.93
N GLU A 178 8.04 -6.23 -13.73
CA GLU A 178 8.78 -7.49 -13.58
C GLU A 178 8.01 -8.68 -14.16
N ASP A 179 6.74 -8.84 -13.79
CA ASP A 179 5.93 -9.98 -14.24
C ASP A 179 5.63 -9.91 -15.75
N CYS A 180 5.38 -8.71 -16.28
CA CYS A 180 5.27 -8.51 -17.73
C CYS A 180 6.55 -8.90 -18.48
N ILE A 181 7.74 -8.59 -17.94
CA ILE A 181 9.01 -9.03 -18.56
C ILE A 181 9.17 -10.55 -18.45
N ARG A 182 8.91 -11.16 -17.28
CA ARG A 182 9.06 -12.61 -17.04
C ARG A 182 8.20 -13.45 -17.98
N ASP A 183 6.98 -12.99 -18.23
CA ASP A 183 5.98 -13.73 -18.99
C ASP A 183 5.82 -13.21 -20.43
N GLY A 184 6.74 -12.35 -20.90
CA GLY A 184 6.78 -11.88 -22.27
C GLY A 184 5.59 -10.99 -22.67
N ALA A 185 4.94 -10.35 -21.70
CA ALA A 185 3.71 -9.55 -21.83
C ALA A 185 4.00 -8.03 -21.95
N MET A 186 5.11 -7.63 -22.56
CA MET A 186 5.47 -6.20 -22.67
C MET A 186 4.54 -5.39 -23.58
N SER A 187 3.89 -6.01 -24.57
CA SER A 187 2.83 -5.35 -25.36
C SER A 187 1.59 -5.03 -24.52
N PHE A 188 1.25 -5.91 -23.58
CA PHE A 188 0.18 -5.73 -22.60
C PHE A 188 0.54 -4.65 -21.59
N TRP A 189 1.77 -4.67 -21.07
CA TRP A 189 2.30 -3.59 -20.24
C TRP A 189 2.17 -2.24 -20.94
N ALA A 190 2.65 -2.11 -22.18
CA ALA A 190 2.61 -0.82 -22.88
C ALA A 190 1.20 -0.35 -23.27
N ALA A 191 0.26 -1.26 -23.51
CA ALA A 191 -1.13 -0.90 -23.80
C ALA A 191 -1.83 -0.25 -22.60
N GLY A 192 -1.45 -0.62 -21.38
CA GLY A 192 -2.04 -0.09 -20.15
C GLY A 192 -3.49 -0.52 -19.93
N PHE A 193 -4.15 0.16 -19.00
CA PHE A 193 -5.54 -0.08 -18.61
C PHE A 193 -6.48 0.59 -19.63
N PRO A 194 -7.33 -0.16 -20.35
CA PRO A 194 -8.12 0.35 -21.47
C PRO A 194 -9.35 1.12 -20.98
N TRP A 195 -9.14 2.37 -20.57
CA TRP A 195 -10.20 3.22 -20.01
C TRP A 195 -11.39 3.37 -20.94
N ASP A 196 -11.17 3.52 -22.24
CA ASP A 196 -12.23 3.64 -23.25
C ASP A 196 -13.16 2.42 -23.23
N VAL A 197 -12.59 1.21 -23.25
CA VAL A 197 -13.36 -0.03 -23.25
C VAL A 197 -14.03 -0.24 -21.90
N ILE A 198 -13.30 -0.07 -20.79
CA ILE A 198 -13.81 -0.29 -19.44
C ILE A 198 -14.93 0.69 -19.11
N ASN A 199 -14.76 1.98 -19.40
CA ASN A 199 -15.79 2.99 -19.19
C ASN A 199 -17.07 2.66 -19.97
N SER A 200 -16.95 2.13 -21.19
CA SER A 200 -18.10 1.70 -22.00
C SER A 200 -18.83 0.47 -21.44
N CYS A 201 -18.17 -0.31 -20.59
CA CYS A 201 -18.72 -1.50 -19.94
C CYS A 201 -19.28 -1.20 -18.54
N ILE A 202 -19.21 0.04 -18.07
CA ILE A 202 -19.81 0.44 -16.79
C ILE A 202 -20.95 1.38 -17.12
N ASP A 203 -22.12 1.18 -16.52
CA ASP A 203 -23.26 2.08 -16.72
C ASP A 203 -23.02 3.45 -16.07
N ASP A 204 -23.50 4.53 -16.70
CA ASP A 204 -23.25 5.91 -16.22
C ASP A 204 -24.12 6.31 -15.02
N GLN A 205 -25.17 5.53 -14.70
CA GLN A 205 -26.11 5.83 -13.61
C GLN A 205 -26.01 4.82 -12.47
N THR A 206 -26.01 3.53 -12.81
CA THR A 206 -26.03 2.42 -11.84
C THR A 206 -24.63 1.96 -11.45
N VAL A 207 -23.59 2.41 -12.17
CA VAL A 207 -22.19 1.95 -12.06
C VAL A 207 -22.00 0.44 -12.15
N GLU A 208 -23.01 -0.30 -12.63
CA GLU A 208 -22.93 -1.74 -12.86
C GLU A 208 -22.01 -2.06 -14.04
N TYR A 209 -21.19 -3.10 -13.89
CA TYR A 209 -20.27 -3.56 -14.91
C TYR A 209 -20.88 -4.68 -15.77
N ASP A 210 -21.00 -4.43 -17.08
CA ASP A 210 -21.39 -5.41 -18.10
C ASP A 210 -20.51 -5.31 -19.36
N ALA A 211 -19.71 -6.35 -19.60
CA ALA A 211 -18.89 -6.49 -20.82
C ALA A 211 -19.64 -7.20 -21.98
N GLY A 212 -20.86 -7.66 -21.73
CA GLY A 212 -21.73 -8.38 -22.67
C GLY A 212 -21.39 -9.87 -22.83
N GLN A 213 -22.35 -10.62 -23.39
CA GLN A 213 -22.30 -12.08 -23.54
C GLN A 213 -21.05 -12.60 -24.30
N ALA A 214 -20.52 -11.80 -25.24
CA ALA A 214 -19.35 -12.17 -26.01
C ALA A 214 -18.08 -12.24 -25.14
N ALA A 215 -17.94 -11.32 -24.18
CA ALA A 215 -16.83 -11.31 -23.22
C ALA A 215 -16.95 -12.48 -22.24
N GLU A 216 -18.16 -12.72 -21.72
CA GLU A 216 -18.45 -13.88 -20.88
C GLU A 216 -18.08 -15.20 -21.56
N SER A 217 -18.56 -15.39 -22.79
CA SER A 217 -18.29 -16.61 -23.55
C SER A 217 -16.79 -16.78 -23.82
N HIS A 218 -16.09 -15.67 -24.11
CA HIS A 218 -14.65 -15.68 -24.35
C HIS A 218 -13.87 -16.06 -23.10
N PHE A 219 -14.19 -15.45 -21.95
CA PHE A 219 -13.55 -15.74 -20.66
C PHE A 219 -13.75 -17.20 -20.27
N ARG A 220 -14.99 -17.70 -20.33
CA ARG A 220 -15.32 -19.09 -19.97
C ARG A 220 -14.61 -20.09 -20.89
N LEU A 221 -14.56 -19.82 -22.20
CA LEU A 221 -13.85 -20.65 -23.17
C LEU A 221 -12.33 -20.71 -22.90
N LYS A 222 -11.72 -19.58 -22.55
CA LYS A 222 -10.27 -19.49 -22.35
C LYS A 222 -9.81 -20.04 -21.02
N THR A 223 -10.57 -19.79 -19.95
CA THR A 223 -10.13 -20.08 -18.58
C THR A 223 -10.77 -21.34 -17.99
N ASN A 224 -11.86 -21.83 -18.61
CA ASN A 224 -12.72 -22.87 -18.03
C ASN A 224 -13.28 -22.50 -16.64
N LEU A 225 -13.42 -21.19 -16.35
CA LEU A 225 -14.00 -20.66 -15.13
C LEU A 225 -15.33 -19.97 -15.45
N PRO A 226 -16.31 -19.97 -14.52
CA PRO A 226 -17.54 -19.20 -14.71
C PRO A 226 -17.25 -17.70 -14.70
N TRP A 227 -18.09 -16.90 -15.38
CA TRP A 227 -17.94 -15.45 -15.40
C TRP A 227 -18.10 -14.83 -14.02
N ASP A 228 -19.11 -15.26 -13.27
CA ASP A 228 -19.31 -14.84 -11.88
C ASP A 228 -18.41 -15.66 -10.93
N ASN A 229 -17.69 -14.96 -10.06
CA ASN A 229 -16.88 -15.54 -8.99
C ASN A 229 -17.74 -16.41 -8.06
N LEU A 230 -18.94 -15.97 -7.70
CA LEU A 230 -19.81 -16.70 -6.77
C LEU A 230 -20.24 -18.07 -7.31
N GLN A 231 -20.31 -18.23 -8.64
CA GLN A 231 -20.60 -19.51 -9.30
C GLN A 231 -19.39 -20.46 -9.39
N SER A 232 -18.19 -20.04 -8.97
CA SER A 232 -17.00 -20.90 -8.98
C SER A 232 -17.12 -22.03 -7.95
N ALA A 233 -16.37 -23.11 -8.12
CA ALA A 233 -16.38 -24.25 -7.20
C ALA A 233 -16.09 -23.83 -5.74
N SER A 234 -16.68 -24.54 -4.78
CA SER A 234 -16.44 -24.37 -3.33
C SER A 234 -15.08 -24.89 -2.87
N THR A 235 -14.33 -25.50 -3.78
CA THR A 235 -13.00 -26.07 -3.55
C THR A 235 -11.97 -25.56 -4.56
N LYS A 236 -10.70 -25.53 -4.14
CA LYS A 236 -9.52 -25.22 -4.95
C LYS A 236 -8.75 -26.49 -5.30
N SER A 237 -8.36 -26.63 -6.57
CA SER A 237 -7.41 -27.66 -7.00
C SER A 237 -5.97 -27.26 -6.64
N LEU A 238 -5.21 -28.18 -6.06
CA LEU A 238 -3.80 -28.00 -5.70
C LEU A 238 -3.00 -29.26 -6.07
N GLY A 239 -1.80 -29.09 -6.60
CA GLY A 239 -0.84 -30.19 -6.75
C GLY A 239 -0.10 -30.46 -5.45
N CYS A 240 0.08 -31.72 -5.07
CA CYS A 240 0.91 -32.09 -3.93
C CYS A 240 2.38 -31.73 -4.21
N PRO A 241 3.04 -30.91 -3.39
CA PRO A 241 4.46 -30.59 -3.57
C PRO A 241 5.38 -31.82 -3.54
N SER A 242 4.96 -32.90 -2.86
CA SER A 242 5.76 -34.12 -2.70
C SER A 242 5.59 -35.12 -3.84
N CYS A 243 4.36 -35.46 -4.22
CA CYS A 243 4.11 -36.53 -5.22
C CYS A 243 3.43 -36.04 -6.51
N GLY A 244 3.07 -34.76 -6.61
CA GLY A 244 2.39 -34.19 -7.77
C GLY A 244 0.89 -34.52 -7.91
N GLN A 245 0.34 -35.42 -7.09
CA GLN A 245 -1.09 -35.75 -7.10
C GLN A 245 -1.96 -34.50 -6.94
N GLN A 246 -2.99 -34.35 -7.77
CA GLN A 246 -3.97 -33.27 -7.64
C GLN A 246 -4.92 -33.56 -6.48
N LEU A 247 -5.18 -32.54 -5.66
CA LEU A 247 -6.10 -32.56 -4.53
C LEU A 247 -7.13 -31.45 -4.67
N SER A 248 -8.30 -31.68 -4.10
CA SER A 248 -9.31 -30.65 -3.90
C SER A 248 -9.35 -30.24 -2.43
N VAL A 249 -9.22 -28.95 -2.13
CA VAL A 249 -9.29 -28.40 -0.77
C VAL A 249 -10.37 -27.33 -0.68
N HIS A 250 -11.04 -27.19 0.47
CA HIS A 250 -12.03 -26.12 0.63
C HIS A 250 -11.38 -24.73 0.60
N TRP A 251 -12.10 -23.74 0.04
CA TRP A 251 -11.65 -22.35 0.08
C TRP A 251 -11.56 -21.83 1.50
N THR A 252 -12.52 -22.16 2.36
CA THR A 252 -12.53 -21.73 3.75
C THR A 252 -13.31 -22.74 4.60
N GLU A 253 -12.96 -22.81 5.88
CA GLU A 253 -13.75 -23.45 6.93
C GLU A 253 -14.13 -22.41 7.99
N ALA A 254 -14.30 -21.16 7.56
CA ALA A 254 -14.49 -20.00 8.41
C ALA A 254 -15.67 -20.18 9.37
N GLN A 255 -15.34 -20.12 10.65
CA GLN A 255 -16.29 -20.02 11.74
C GLN A 255 -15.75 -18.98 12.71
N ILE A 256 -16.55 -17.96 12.97
CA ILE A 256 -16.21 -16.93 13.96
C ILE A 256 -16.29 -17.55 15.36
N SER A 257 -15.38 -17.15 16.25
CA SER A 257 -15.31 -17.65 17.61
C SER A 257 -14.96 -16.52 18.58
N THR A 258 -15.30 -16.71 19.85
CA THR A 258 -14.82 -15.88 20.95
C THR A 258 -13.59 -16.52 21.61
N PRO A 259 -12.60 -15.73 22.07
CA PRO A 259 -12.50 -14.28 21.94
C PRO A 259 -12.17 -13.82 20.49
N LEU A 260 -12.58 -12.60 20.11
CA LEU A 260 -12.51 -12.09 18.73
C LEU A 260 -11.08 -11.87 18.18
N ASP A 261 -10.09 -11.76 19.06
CA ASP A 261 -8.67 -11.74 18.70
C ASP A 261 -8.19 -13.09 18.13
N GLU A 262 -8.84 -14.19 18.50
CA GLU A 262 -8.61 -15.54 17.96
C GLU A 262 -9.62 -15.96 16.87
N ALA A 263 -10.48 -15.04 16.41
CA ALA A 263 -11.48 -15.35 15.39
C ALA A 263 -10.84 -16.04 14.17
N PHE A 264 -11.45 -17.13 13.68
CA PHE A 264 -10.97 -17.92 12.54
C PHE A 264 -9.62 -18.67 12.73
N ASP A 265 -8.94 -18.59 13.88
CA ASP A 265 -7.64 -19.27 14.06
C ASP A 265 -7.78 -20.81 14.04
N ARG A 266 -8.99 -21.36 14.21
CA ARG A 266 -9.27 -22.80 14.10
C ARG A 266 -9.54 -23.28 12.67
N CYS A 267 -9.77 -22.38 11.73
CA CYS A 267 -10.13 -22.69 10.35
C CYS A 267 -8.91 -23.16 9.55
N ARG A 268 -9.13 -24.08 8.58
CA ARG A 268 -8.04 -24.77 7.86
C ARG A 268 -8.19 -24.77 6.34
N GLY A 269 -9.16 -24.04 5.78
CA GLY A 269 -9.32 -23.88 4.33
C GLY A 269 -8.21 -23.03 3.71
N PHE A 270 -8.15 -23.00 2.37
CA PHE A 270 -7.06 -22.36 1.64
C PHE A 270 -6.94 -20.85 1.89
N ALA A 271 -8.06 -20.13 1.98
CA ALA A 271 -8.12 -18.71 2.29
C ALA A 271 -7.99 -18.42 3.80
N ASP A 272 -7.81 -19.44 4.63
CA ASP A 272 -7.62 -19.28 6.07
C ASP A 272 -6.13 -19.19 6.42
N LYS A 273 -5.81 -18.38 7.44
CA LYS A 273 -4.46 -18.17 7.97
C LYS A 273 -3.71 -19.49 8.24
N ASN A 274 -4.41 -20.46 8.81
CA ASN A 274 -3.85 -21.71 9.29
C ASN A 274 -4.12 -22.90 8.34
N PHE A 275 -4.21 -22.65 7.03
CA PHE A 275 -4.44 -23.66 6.00
C PHE A 275 -3.66 -24.96 6.24
N LYS A 276 -4.37 -26.09 6.19
CA LYS A 276 -3.79 -27.43 6.38
C LYS A 276 -4.52 -28.46 5.52
N GLY A 277 -3.90 -28.85 4.41
CA GLY A 277 -4.33 -30.00 3.60
C GLY A 277 -3.50 -31.26 3.86
N THR A 278 -4.03 -32.43 3.51
CA THR A 278 -3.29 -33.71 3.56
C THR A 278 -3.45 -34.45 2.24
N CYS A 279 -2.34 -34.89 1.65
CA CYS A 279 -2.36 -35.68 0.43
C CYS A 279 -2.78 -37.12 0.70
N SER A 280 -3.86 -37.58 0.04
CA SER A 280 -4.33 -38.96 0.15
C SER A 280 -3.34 -39.98 -0.42
N ALA A 281 -2.54 -39.61 -1.43
CA ALA A 281 -1.58 -40.52 -2.06
C ALA A 281 -0.30 -40.75 -1.22
N CYS A 282 0.30 -39.70 -0.65
CA CYS A 282 1.59 -39.82 0.06
C CYS A 282 1.56 -39.32 1.51
N ASN A 283 0.40 -38.99 2.06
CA ASN A 283 0.20 -38.42 3.41
C ASN A 283 0.96 -37.12 3.69
N PHE A 284 1.49 -36.47 2.65
CA PHE A 284 2.18 -35.20 2.81
C PHE A 284 1.22 -34.11 3.30
N ARG A 285 1.57 -33.49 4.43
CA ARG A 285 0.86 -32.33 4.98
C ARG A 285 1.20 -31.07 4.19
N ILE A 286 0.20 -30.41 3.62
CA ILE A 286 0.34 -29.19 2.82
C ILE A 286 -0.08 -27.98 3.67
N THR A 287 0.72 -26.93 3.64
CA THR A 287 0.49 -25.65 4.34
C THR A 287 0.92 -24.50 3.44
N HIS A 288 0.51 -23.26 3.74
CA HIS A 288 0.97 -22.07 3.02
C HIS A 288 2.49 -21.97 2.95
N GLU A 289 3.20 -22.22 4.05
CA GLU A 289 4.68 -22.21 4.07
C GLU A 289 5.29 -23.21 3.10
N LYS A 290 4.72 -24.41 2.98
CA LYS A 290 5.22 -25.44 2.06
C LYS A 290 4.95 -25.07 0.61
N LEU A 291 3.82 -24.43 0.31
CA LEU A 291 3.53 -23.93 -1.03
C LEU A 291 4.47 -22.79 -1.44
N LYS A 292 4.81 -21.87 -0.53
CA LYS A 292 5.81 -20.80 -0.77
C LYS A 292 7.20 -21.39 -1.07
N ILE A 293 7.59 -22.45 -0.36
CA ILE A 293 8.86 -23.16 -0.62
C ILE A 293 8.80 -23.89 -1.97
N GLU A 294 7.70 -24.54 -2.33
CA GLU A 294 7.59 -25.19 -3.64
C GLU A 294 7.64 -24.18 -4.78
N LYS A 295 6.99 -23.01 -4.65
CA LYS A 295 7.15 -21.91 -5.60
C LYS A 295 8.63 -21.55 -5.81
N PHE A 296 9.40 -21.40 -4.72
CA PHE A 296 10.84 -21.15 -4.83
C PHE A 296 11.58 -22.28 -5.54
N ARG A 297 11.23 -23.54 -5.27
CA ARG A 297 11.84 -24.71 -5.92
C ARG A 297 11.53 -24.73 -7.41
N GLU A 298 10.29 -24.45 -7.80
CA GLU A 298 9.88 -24.32 -9.21
C GLU A 298 10.68 -23.24 -9.92
N ASP A 299 10.85 -22.06 -9.32
CA ASP A 299 11.66 -20.97 -9.88
C ASP A 299 13.15 -21.37 -10.00
N VAL A 300 13.72 -22.10 -9.02
CA VAL A 300 15.10 -22.62 -9.09
C VAL A 300 15.25 -23.69 -10.17
N LYS A 301 14.31 -24.64 -10.29
CA LYS A 301 14.29 -25.65 -11.35
C LYS A 301 14.21 -24.98 -12.72
N ALA A 302 13.29 -24.02 -12.89
CA ALA A 302 13.15 -23.23 -14.10
C ALA A 302 14.43 -22.45 -14.47
N PHE A 303 15.15 -21.93 -13.48
CA PHE A 303 16.45 -21.29 -13.68
C PHE A 303 17.52 -22.28 -14.15
N LEU A 304 17.65 -23.43 -13.49
CA LEU A 304 18.69 -24.42 -13.81
C LEU A 304 18.42 -25.15 -15.13
N ASP A 305 17.17 -25.53 -15.39
CA ASP A 305 16.79 -26.39 -16.52
C ASP A 305 16.50 -25.59 -17.79
N SER A 306 15.93 -24.38 -17.65
CA SER A 306 15.46 -23.56 -18.77
C SER A 306 16.12 -22.18 -18.87
N ASN A 307 17.07 -21.86 -17.98
CA ASN A 307 17.75 -20.57 -17.91
C ASN A 307 16.79 -19.39 -17.73
N LEU A 308 15.67 -19.58 -17.02
CA LEU A 308 14.72 -18.51 -16.71
C LEU A 308 15.20 -17.74 -15.47
N PRO A 309 15.41 -16.42 -15.54
CA PRO A 309 16.02 -15.66 -14.45
C PRO A 309 15.16 -15.74 -13.18
N MET A 310 15.82 -15.80 -12.02
CA MET A 310 15.11 -15.77 -10.75
C MET A 310 14.29 -14.48 -10.64
N PRO A 311 13.07 -14.53 -10.08
CA PRO A 311 12.28 -13.35 -9.76
C PRO A 311 13.10 -12.31 -8.96
N GLY A 312 12.84 -11.02 -9.18
CA GLY A 312 13.54 -9.92 -8.53
C GLY A 312 14.92 -9.57 -9.15
N THR A 313 15.29 -10.11 -10.31
CA THR A 313 16.61 -9.89 -10.93
C THR A 313 16.61 -9.12 -12.25
N LEU A 314 15.45 -8.59 -12.66
CA LEU A 314 15.25 -8.04 -14.01
C LEU A 314 15.57 -6.54 -14.17
N TYR A 315 15.70 -5.80 -13.08
CA TYR A 315 16.01 -4.38 -13.12
C TYR A 315 17.07 -4.00 -12.07
N ASP A 316 17.70 -2.85 -12.24
CA ASP A 316 18.72 -2.37 -11.30
C ASP A 316 18.10 -1.92 -9.97
N PHE A 317 18.90 -1.35 -9.05
CA PHE A 317 18.35 -0.89 -7.76
C PHE A 317 17.45 0.35 -7.87
N ARG A 318 17.37 0.98 -9.05
CA ARG A 318 16.57 2.19 -9.34
C ARG A 318 15.27 1.86 -10.07
N GLY A 319 14.95 0.58 -10.24
CA GLY A 319 13.74 0.15 -10.96
C GLY A 319 13.89 0.09 -12.47
N VAL A 320 15.08 0.37 -13.03
CA VAL A 320 15.27 0.49 -14.48
C VAL A 320 15.85 -0.82 -15.03
N PRO A 321 15.19 -1.49 -16.00
CA PRO A 321 15.79 -2.59 -16.74
C PRO A 321 17.04 -2.11 -17.49
N LYS A 322 18.18 -2.76 -17.22
CA LYS A 322 19.46 -2.45 -17.87
C LYS A 322 20.23 -3.71 -18.20
N ALA A 323 20.80 -3.75 -19.39
CA ALA A 323 21.65 -4.83 -19.84
C ALA A 323 22.93 -4.89 -19.00
N VAL A 324 23.32 -6.10 -18.64
CA VAL A 324 24.51 -6.41 -17.85
C VAL A 324 25.60 -6.93 -18.79
N THR A 325 26.10 -6.03 -19.64
CA THR A 325 27.09 -6.38 -20.69
C THR A 325 28.51 -6.54 -20.16
N SER A 326 28.80 -6.07 -18.95
CA SER A 326 30.12 -6.13 -18.34
C SER A 326 30.26 -7.35 -17.43
N SER A 327 31.39 -8.05 -17.56
CA SER A 327 31.78 -9.13 -16.67
C SER A 327 32.14 -8.66 -15.25
N SER A 328 32.41 -7.36 -15.06
CA SER A 328 32.80 -6.78 -13.77
C SER A 328 31.66 -6.84 -12.75
N ARG A 329 31.92 -7.45 -11.58
CA ARG A 329 31.00 -7.54 -10.45
C ARG A 329 30.32 -6.21 -10.10
N ARG A 330 31.06 -5.10 -10.13
CA ARG A 330 30.53 -3.76 -9.81
C ARG A 330 29.42 -3.29 -10.77
N LYS A 331 29.36 -3.86 -11.97
CA LYS A 331 28.36 -3.52 -13.00
C LYS A 331 27.25 -4.58 -13.13
N ARG A 332 27.29 -5.68 -12.37
CA ARG A 332 26.34 -6.81 -12.43
C ARG A 332 25.72 -7.17 -11.07
N GLN A 333 25.47 -6.16 -10.26
CA GLN A 333 24.97 -6.34 -8.89
C GLN A 333 23.51 -6.85 -8.87
N SER A 334 22.69 -6.46 -9.85
CA SER A 334 21.27 -6.88 -9.98
C SER A 334 21.12 -8.38 -10.25
N THR A 335 22.09 -9.02 -10.91
CA THR A 335 22.07 -10.45 -11.24
C THR A 335 22.77 -11.32 -10.20
N PHE A 336 23.21 -10.75 -9.07
CA PHE A 336 23.80 -11.52 -7.96
C PHE A 336 22.95 -12.73 -7.54
N PRO A 337 21.62 -12.63 -7.38
CA PRO A 337 20.82 -13.80 -6.99
C PRO A 337 20.87 -14.93 -8.03
N ASN A 338 20.83 -14.63 -9.33
CA ASN A 338 20.99 -15.63 -10.39
C ASN A 338 22.33 -16.36 -10.28
N ARG A 339 23.43 -15.61 -10.07
CA ARG A 339 24.77 -16.19 -9.91
C ARG A 339 24.89 -17.03 -8.63
N LEU A 340 24.25 -16.60 -7.55
CA LEU A 340 24.18 -17.37 -6.30
C LEU A 340 23.46 -18.70 -6.54
N ILE A 341 22.25 -18.67 -7.10
CA ILE A 341 21.45 -19.87 -7.39
C ILE A 341 22.15 -20.79 -8.38
N GLN A 342 22.85 -20.25 -9.39
CA GLN A 342 23.69 -21.07 -10.28
C GLN A 342 24.76 -21.87 -9.51
N ALA A 343 25.33 -21.28 -8.45
CA ALA A 343 26.39 -21.92 -7.69
C ALA A 343 25.90 -22.98 -6.68
N ILE A 344 24.70 -22.78 -6.11
CA ILE A 344 24.18 -23.57 -4.97
C ILE A 344 22.82 -24.25 -5.22
N GLY A 345 22.20 -24.05 -6.38
CA GLY A 345 20.80 -24.42 -6.64
C GLY A 345 20.52 -25.89 -6.42
N THR A 346 21.42 -26.78 -6.85
CA THR A 346 21.30 -28.24 -6.63
C THR A 346 21.31 -28.63 -5.15
N ASP A 347 22.23 -28.08 -4.34
CA ASP A 347 22.26 -28.29 -2.88
C ASP A 347 21.01 -27.72 -2.20
N ILE A 348 20.51 -26.58 -2.67
CA ILE A 348 19.29 -25.97 -2.12
C ILE A 348 18.05 -26.80 -2.49
N LEU A 349 17.96 -27.34 -3.71
CA LEU A 349 16.87 -28.23 -4.10
C LEU A 349 16.87 -29.52 -3.27
N HIS A 350 18.01 -30.13 -3.01
CA HIS A 350 18.05 -31.28 -2.10
C HIS A 350 17.56 -30.92 -0.69
N ARG A 351 17.99 -29.78 -0.14
CA ARG A 351 17.67 -29.40 1.24
C ARG A 351 16.24 -28.90 1.45
N THR A 352 15.61 -28.45 0.37
CA THR A 352 14.22 -28.02 0.38
C THR A 352 13.29 -29.13 -0.07
N ASP A 353 13.80 -30.36 -0.22
CA ASP A 353 12.97 -31.48 -0.64
C ASP A 353 11.81 -31.69 0.35
N PRO A 354 10.56 -31.77 -0.16
CA PRO A 354 9.39 -31.95 0.69
C PRO A 354 9.43 -33.26 1.49
N THR A 355 10.12 -34.30 1.02
CA THR A 355 10.21 -35.61 1.69
C THR A 355 11.16 -35.60 2.89
N GLU A 356 12.19 -34.75 2.90
CA GLU A 356 13.22 -34.75 3.93
C GLU A 356 12.89 -33.85 5.15
N ASN A 357 11.84 -33.02 5.07
CA ASN A 357 11.40 -32.09 6.13
C ASN A 357 12.50 -31.15 6.70
N ASN A 358 13.55 -30.92 5.91
CA ASN A 358 14.75 -30.15 6.29
C ASN A 358 14.52 -28.63 6.29
N CYS A 359 13.52 -28.14 5.54
CA CYS A 359 13.17 -26.73 5.45
C CYS A 359 11.65 -26.55 5.68
N LYS A 360 11.28 -25.90 6.79
CA LYS A 360 9.87 -25.82 7.25
C LYS A 360 9.20 -24.47 7.00
N SER A 361 9.96 -23.44 6.67
CA SER A 361 9.45 -22.09 6.44
C SER A 361 10.33 -21.29 5.48
N VAL A 362 9.76 -20.24 4.90
CA VAL A 362 10.52 -19.29 4.04
C VAL A 362 11.64 -18.61 4.83
N LYS A 363 11.46 -18.41 6.14
CA LYS A 363 12.52 -17.95 7.04
C LYS A 363 13.70 -18.93 7.07
N ALA A 364 13.45 -20.23 7.27
CA ALA A 364 14.49 -21.24 7.31
C ALA A 364 15.24 -21.34 5.97
N LEU A 365 14.52 -21.21 4.85
CA LEU A 365 15.10 -21.08 3.52
C LEU A 365 16.03 -19.87 3.42
N CYS A 366 15.57 -18.70 3.86
CA CYS A 366 16.37 -17.47 3.85
C CYS A 366 17.64 -17.60 4.70
N ASP A 367 17.52 -18.13 5.92
CA ASP A 367 18.65 -18.38 6.82
C ASP A 367 19.68 -19.33 6.15
N LYS A 368 19.21 -20.34 5.40
CA LYS A 368 20.07 -21.24 4.65
C LYS A 368 20.81 -20.54 3.52
N LEU A 369 20.11 -19.77 2.68
CA LEU A 369 20.72 -18.99 1.60
C LEU A 369 21.78 -18.02 2.16
N GLN A 370 21.48 -17.34 3.27
CA GLN A 370 22.42 -16.46 3.95
C GLN A 370 23.66 -17.21 4.46
N SER A 371 23.48 -18.42 5.01
CA SER A 371 24.63 -19.24 5.45
C SER A 371 25.58 -19.56 4.28
N LYS A 372 25.03 -19.79 3.08
CA LYS A 372 25.81 -20.03 1.86
C LYS A 372 26.55 -18.77 1.41
N MET A 373 25.93 -17.60 1.55
CA MET A 373 26.55 -16.30 1.25
C MET A 373 27.67 -15.91 2.23
N LYS A 374 27.74 -16.54 3.41
CA LYS A 374 28.87 -16.37 4.36
C LYS A 374 30.05 -17.29 4.04
N SER A 375 29.86 -18.32 3.21
CA SER A 375 30.94 -19.23 2.82
C SER A 375 31.89 -18.58 1.82
N ARG A 376 33.19 -18.59 2.15
CA ARG A 376 34.24 -18.02 1.30
C ARG A 376 34.34 -18.74 -0.04
N ASP A 377 34.26 -20.06 -0.04
CA ASP A 377 34.41 -20.87 -1.27
C ASP A 377 33.24 -20.65 -2.23
N ILE A 378 32.03 -20.57 -1.68
CA ILE A 378 30.84 -20.23 -2.47
C ILE A 378 30.96 -18.83 -3.04
N MET A 379 31.34 -17.84 -2.23
CA MET A 379 31.44 -16.46 -2.71
C MET A 379 32.54 -16.25 -3.76
N LYS A 380 33.64 -17.03 -3.70
CA LYS A 380 34.64 -17.10 -4.78
C LYS A 380 34.06 -17.71 -6.06
N LYS A 381 33.28 -18.80 -5.95
CA LYS A 381 32.60 -19.42 -7.11
C LYS A 381 31.58 -18.49 -7.75
N VAL A 382 30.82 -17.75 -6.95
CA VAL A 382 29.80 -16.79 -7.41
C VAL A 382 30.43 -15.55 -8.06
N ASN A 383 31.59 -15.11 -7.56
CA ASN A 383 32.30 -13.91 -8.01
C ASN A 383 33.76 -14.22 -8.38
N PRO A 384 34.01 -15.00 -9.44
CA PRO A 384 35.37 -15.39 -9.82
C PRO A 384 36.24 -14.19 -10.20
N ASP A 385 35.61 -13.09 -10.60
CA ASP A 385 36.23 -11.83 -11.02
C ASP A 385 36.51 -10.84 -9.86
N SER A 386 36.31 -11.24 -8.61
CA SER A 386 36.42 -10.34 -7.45
C SER A 386 37.13 -10.97 -6.26
N THR A 387 38.11 -10.26 -5.68
CA THR A 387 38.78 -10.66 -4.43
C THR A 387 37.94 -10.33 -3.19
N GLN A 388 37.04 -9.35 -3.29
CA GLN A 388 36.12 -8.98 -2.22
C GLN A 388 35.05 -10.06 -2.07
N LEU A 389 34.87 -10.64 -0.89
CA LEU A 389 33.87 -11.70 -0.68
C LEU A 389 32.57 -11.19 -0.04
N SER A 390 32.60 -10.01 0.58
CA SER A 390 31.40 -9.38 1.14
C SER A 390 30.47 -8.86 0.05
N LEU A 391 29.16 -8.82 0.33
CA LEU A 391 28.19 -8.26 -0.60
C LEU A 391 28.27 -6.74 -0.68
N PHE A 392 28.09 -6.23 -1.90
CA PHE A 392 27.80 -4.81 -2.12
C PHE A 392 26.39 -4.45 -1.64
N PRO A 393 26.13 -3.19 -1.27
CA PRO A 393 24.79 -2.72 -0.91
C PRO A 393 23.70 -3.09 -1.91
N GLU A 394 23.98 -2.96 -3.21
CA GLU A 394 23.04 -3.25 -4.29
C GLU A 394 22.80 -4.76 -4.46
N GLU A 395 23.79 -5.60 -4.17
CA GLU A 395 23.60 -7.06 -4.15
C GLU A 395 22.70 -7.48 -2.98
N LYS A 396 22.81 -6.80 -1.83
CA LYS A 396 21.88 -6.98 -0.70
C LYS A 396 20.45 -6.56 -1.06
N VAL A 397 20.30 -5.49 -1.84
CA VAL A 397 19.00 -5.06 -2.39
C VAL A 397 18.42 -6.12 -3.33
N ALA A 398 19.21 -6.58 -4.32
CA ALA A 398 18.77 -7.59 -5.29
C ALA A 398 18.35 -8.91 -4.60
N PHE A 399 19.14 -9.37 -3.62
CA PHE A 399 18.80 -10.57 -2.84
C PHE A 399 17.50 -10.41 -2.05
N ARG A 400 17.30 -9.27 -1.37
CA ARG A 400 16.05 -8.96 -0.64
C ARG A 400 14.85 -8.97 -1.58
N ARG A 401 14.99 -8.33 -2.74
CA ARG A 401 13.92 -8.26 -3.75
C ARG A 401 13.54 -9.64 -4.28
N MET A 402 14.51 -10.52 -4.57
CA MET A 402 14.22 -11.92 -4.92
C MET A 402 13.47 -12.62 -3.79
N MET A 403 13.94 -12.52 -2.55
CA MET A 403 13.30 -13.20 -1.41
C MET A 403 11.89 -12.69 -1.11
N ALA A 404 11.61 -11.41 -1.36
CA ALA A 404 10.27 -10.84 -1.20
C ALA A 404 9.23 -11.53 -2.10
N ARG A 405 9.63 -12.14 -3.22
CA ARG A 405 8.73 -12.87 -4.15
C ARG A 405 8.22 -14.20 -3.60
N TYR A 406 8.73 -14.63 -2.45
CA TYR A 406 8.34 -15.88 -1.79
C TYR A 406 7.81 -15.64 -0.38
N TRP A 407 7.89 -14.40 0.11
CA TRP A 407 7.39 -14.07 1.42
C TRP A 407 5.88 -13.80 1.33
N ASP A 408 5.09 -14.56 2.07
CA ASP A 408 3.63 -14.41 2.13
C ASP A 408 2.91 -14.39 0.78
N ASN A 409 3.54 -14.99 -0.23
CA ASN A 409 3.05 -15.03 -1.59
C ASN A 409 3.23 -16.45 -2.17
N THR A 410 2.10 -17.08 -2.49
CA THR A 410 2.02 -18.39 -3.15
C THR A 410 1.65 -18.28 -4.63
N THR A 411 1.34 -17.07 -5.11
CA THR A 411 0.98 -16.80 -6.50
C THR A 411 2.24 -16.67 -7.36
N PRO A 412 2.17 -16.82 -8.70
CA PRO A 412 3.35 -16.67 -9.57
C PRO A 412 3.86 -15.22 -9.67
N PHE A 413 3.08 -14.25 -9.20
CA PHE A 413 3.36 -12.83 -9.34
C PHE A 413 4.41 -12.33 -8.35
N ALA A 414 4.98 -11.18 -8.66
CA ALA A 414 5.97 -10.50 -7.87
C ALA A 414 5.40 -9.96 -6.53
N LEU A 415 4.09 -9.80 -6.44
CA LEU A 415 3.35 -9.18 -5.33
C LEU A 415 2.32 -10.15 -4.74
N ASP A 416 2.07 -10.06 -3.43
CA ASP A 416 0.87 -10.64 -2.81
C ASP A 416 -0.36 -9.84 -3.21
N LEU A 417 -1.03 -10.30 -4.28
CA LEU A 417 -2.17 -9.61 -4.88
C LEU A 417 -3.40 -9.59 -3.96
N VAL A 418 -3.58 -10.58 -3.07
CA VAL A 418 -4.69 -10.55 -2.11
C VAL A 418 -4.48 -9.37 -1.17
N GLY A 419 -3.30 -9.29 -0.56
CA GLY A 419 -2.98 -8.18 0.33
C GLY A 419 -3.04 -6.82 -0.37
N ALA A 420 -2.62 -6.73 -1.63
CA ALA A 420 -2.68 -5.50 -2.42
C ALA A 420 -4.12 -5.03 -2.67
N VAL A 421 -5.03 -5.92 -3.08
CA VAL A 421 -6.45 -5.59 -3.24
C VAL A 421 -7.08 -5.11 -1.93
N ILE A 422 -6.78 -5.78 -0.81
CA ILE A 422 -7.32 -5.38 0.49
C ILE A 422 -6.86 -3.98 0.90
N ARG A 423 -5.57 -3.66 0.72
CA ARG A 423 -5.06 -2.31 0.99
C ARG A 423 -5.67 -1.26 0.06
N GLN A 424 -5.73 -1.54 -1.24
CA GLN A 424 -6.38 -0.63 -2.19
C GLN A 424 -7.87 -0.43 -1.87
N GLY A 425 -8.54 -1.42 -1.29
CA GLY A 425 -9.93 -1.33 -0.83
C GLY A 425 -10.19 -0.13 0.09
N THR A 426 -9.26 0.21 0.99
CA THR A 426 -9.38 1.40 1.86
C THR A 426 -9.34 2.71 1.05
N PHE A 427 -8.55 2.76 -0.04
CA PHE A 427 -8.55 3.90 -0.94
C PHE A 427 -9.87 4.00 -1.71
N VAL A 428 -10.35 2.88 -2.26
CA VAL A 428 -11.64 2.79 -2.97
C VAL A 428 -12.78 3.31 -2.08
N GLN A 429 -12.89 2.83 -0.85
CA GLN A 429 -13.89 3.28 0.14
C GLN A 429 -13.87 4.79 0.36
N LYS A 430 -12.68 5.36 0.54
CA LYS A 430 -12.53 6.79 0.81
C LYS A 430 -12.88 7.63 -0.41
N MET A 431 -12.51 7.20 -1.61
CA MET A 431 -12.86 7.92 -2.84
C MET A 431 -14.35 7.90 -3.11
N ASP A 432 -14.99 6.75 -2.88
CA ASP A 432 -16.42 6.55 -2.98
C ASP A 432 -17.18 7.38 -1.92
N SER A 433 -16.74 7.32 -0.66
CA SER A 433 -17.33 8.10 0.44
C SER A 433 -17.21 9.61 0.26
N ILE A 434 -16.11 10.10 -0.34
CA ILE A 434 -15.94 11.52 -0.68
C ILE A 434 -16.98 11.95 -1.70
N ASP A 435 -17.34 11.04 -2.61
CA ASP A 435 -18.42 11.18 -3.56
C ASP A 435 -18.25 12.34 -4.56
N TRP A 436 -17.09 12.38 -5.23
CA TRP A 436 -16.84 13.38 -6.27
C TRP A 436 -17.58 13.11 -7.59
N LEU A 437 -18.04 11.88 -7.82
CA LEU A 437 -18.76 11.51 -9.04
C LEU A 437 -20.09 12.26 -9.16
N HIS A 438 -20.80 12.45 -8.05
CA HIS A 438 -22.04 13.22 -7.98
C HIS A 438 -21.81 14.74 -7.93
N SER A 439 -20.55 15.20 -7.92
CA SER A 439 -20.25 16.63 -7.86
C SER A 439 -20.43 17.30 -9.22
N PRO A 440 -21.23 18.39 -9.32
CA PRO A 440 -21.33 19.17 -10.56
C PRO A 440 -20.01 19.83 -10.96
N ALA A 441 -19.04 19.91 -10.05
CA ALA A 441 -17.71 20.47 -10.27
C ALA A 441 -16.64 19.41 -10.56
N VAL A 442 -17.00 18.15 -10.86
CA VAL A 442 -16.05 17.02 -10.99
C VAL A 442 -14.88 17.33 -11.93
N LYS A 443 -15.12 17.94 -13.11
CA LYS A 443 -14.06 18.32 -14.07
C LYS A 443 -13.09 19.35 -13.48
N ALA A 444 -13.61 20.41 -12.87
CA ALA A 444 -12.80 21.42 -12.20
C ALA A 444 -12.00 20.83 -11.01
N THR A 445 -12.58 19.86 -10.29
CA THR A 445 -11.86 19.11 -9.26
C THR A 445 -10.70 18.32 -9.84
N MET A 446 -10.90 17.61 -10.97
CA MET A 446 -9.82 16.90 -11.68
C MET A 446 -8.70 17.85 -12.14
N GLU A 447 -9.04 19.04 -12.66
CA GLU A 447 -8.02 20.03 -13.04
C GLU A 447 -7.12 20.46 -11.88
N ARG A 448 -7.73 20.74 -10.73
CA ARG A 448 -6.99 21.17 -9.54
C ARG A 448 -6.08 20.06 -9.02
N LEU A 449 -6.57 18.82 -8.95
CA LEU A 449 -5.77 17.70 -8.45
C LEU A 449 -4.64 17.29 -9.39
N ILE A 450 -4.82 17.41 -10.72
CA ILE A 450 -3.75 17.11 -11.69
C ILE A 450 -2.59 18.11 -11.52
N LYS A 451 -2.89 19.41 -11.40
CA LYS A 451 -1.88 20.44 -11.11
C LYS A 451 -1.14 20.17 -9.80
N LYS A 452 -1.89 19.77 -8.76
CA LYS A 452 -1.33 19.41 -7.47
C LYS A 452 -0.45 18.15 -7.54
N TYR A 453 -0.83 17.16 -8.37
CA TYR A 453 -0.06 15.95 -8.63
C TYR A 453 1.25 16.24 -9.36
N GLU A 454 1.26 17.15 -10.34
CA GLU A 454 2.49 17.57 -11.02
C GLU A 454 3.49 18.18 -10.02
N ILE A 455 3.01 19.02 -9.10
CA ILE A 455 3.84 19.59 -8.03
C ILE A 455 4.33 18.47 -7.09
N PHE A 456 3.47 17.52 -6.71
CA PHE A 456 3.85 16.37 -5.89
C PHE A 456 4.95 15.53 -6.55
N PHE A 457 4.87 15.31 -7.86
CA PHE A 457 5.89 14.59 -8.60
C PHE A 457 7.23 15.35 -8.62
N GLN A 458 7.19 16.68 -8.77
CA GLN A 458 8.40 17.50 -8.65
C GLN A 458 9.02 17.43 -7.24
N ILE A 459 8.21 17.34 -6.18
CA ILE A 459 8.70 17.13 -4.81
C ILE A 459 9.48 15.82 -4.74
N MET A 460 8.92 14.71 -5.26
CA MET A 460 9.62 13.42 -5.32
C MET A 460 10.92 13.51 -6.11
N ALA A 461 10.89 14.14 -7.29
CA ALA A 461 12.03 14.18 -8.19
C ALA A 461 13.19 15.03 -7.69
N ARG A 462 12.90 16.16 -7.02
CA ARG A 462 13.92 17.02 -6.40
C ARG A 462 14.46 16.46 -5.09
N ASN A 463 13.78 15.49 -4.49
CA ASN A 463 14.13 14.94 -3.18
C ASN A 463 14.16 13.39 -3.21
N PRO A 464 15.01 12.77 -4.06
CA PRO A 464 15.02 11.32 -4.31
C PRO A 464 15.43 10.46 -3.11
N ARG A 465 15.66 11.02 -1.93
CA ARG A 465 16.00 10.31 -0.69
C ARG A 465 14.94 10.47 0.40
N HIS A 466 13.84 11.14 0.08
CA HIS A 466 12.74 11.39 1.00
C HIS A 466 11.43 10.78 0.48
N MET A 467 10.66 10.22 1.40
CA MET A 467 9.32 9.68 1.18
C MET A 467 8.31 10.82 1.11
N ALA A 468 7.76 11.04 -0.09
CA ALA A 468 6.60 11.89 -0.29
C ALA A 468 5.33 11.05 -0.12
N VAL A 469 4.31 11.61 0.53
CA VAL A 469 3.05 10.92 0.82
C VAL A 469 1.89 11.73 0.26
N PRO A 470 1.05 11.15 -0.60
CA PRO A 470 -0.01 11.88 -1.28
C PRO A 470 -1.21 12.14 -0.37
N THR A 471 -1.95 13.21 -0.67
CA THR A 471 -3.37 13.32 -0.30
C THR A 471 -4.23 12.47 -1.25
N LEU A 472 -5.47 12.12 -0.88
CA LEU A 472 -6.37 11.28 -1.68
C LEU A 472 -6.58 11.79 -3.12
N ASP A 473 -6.74 13.10 -3.31
CA ASP A 473 -6.85 13.75 -4.61
C ASP A 473 -5.58 13.56 -5.48
N VAL A 474 -4.40 13.72 -4.88
CA VAL A 474 -3.10 13.53 -5.55
C VAL A 474 -2.89 12.06 -5.89
N ASP A 475 -3.27 11.16 -5.01
CA ASP A 475 -3.11 9.72 -5.20
C ASP A 475 -4.03 9.19 -6.30
N LEU A 476 -5.25 9.72 -6.44
CA LEU A 476 -6.13 9.42 -7.57
C LEU A 476 -5.44 9.70 -8.91
N ALA A 477 -4.85 10.90 -9.08
CA ALA A 477 -4.09 11.21 -10.30
C ALA A 477 -2.86 10.31 -10.47
N TRP A 478 -2.17 10.00 -9.37
CA TRP A 478 -0.99 9.14 -9.41
C TRP A 478 -1.33 7.70 -9.82
N HIS A 479 -2.35 7.10 -9.23
CA HIS A 479 -2.86 5.78 -9.61
C HIS A 479 -3.35 5.77 -11.07
N THR A 480 -4.08 6.81 -11.48
CA THR A 480 -4.50 6.97 -12.89
C THR A 480 -3.31 7.01 -13.85
N HIS A 481 -2.20 7.64 -13.45
CA HIS A 481 -0.97 7.68 -14.24
C HIS A 481 -0.30 6.29 -14.30
N GLN A 482 -0.22 5.58 -13.18
CA GLN A 482 0.36 4.22 -13.10
C GLN A 482 -0.39 3.21 -13.97
N LEU A 483 -1.71 3.39 -14.14
CA LEU A 483 -2.56 2.58 -15.03
C LEU A 483 -2.24 2.79 -16.52
N SER A 484 -1.27 3.64 -16.87
CA SER A 484 -0.60 3.65 -18.17
C SER A 484 0.91 3.49 -17.97
N PRO A 485 1.39 2.26 -17.75
CA PRO A 485 2.66 2.04 -17.09
C PRO A 485 3.87 2.37 -17.98
N SER A 486 3.74 2.27 -19.31
CA SER A 486 4.78 2.78 -20.22
C SER A 486 4.95 4.28 -20.14
N ARG A 487 3.84 5.03 -20.13
CA ARG A 487 3.85 6.47 -19.96
C ARG A 487 4.39 6.87 -18.58
N TYR A 488 3.94 6.19 -17.53
CA TYR A 488 4.43 6.42 -16.17
C TYR A 488 5.93 6.14 -16.02
N PHE A 489 6.43 5.09 -16.67
CA PHE A 489 7.86 4.75 -16.70
C PHE A 489 8.67 5.86 -17.38
N ASP A 490 8.26 6.29 -18.58
CA ASP A 490 8.95 7.33 -19.35
C ASP A 490 8.95 8.67 -18.60
N TYR A 491 7.79 9.08 -18.05
CA TYR A 491 7.67 10.29 -17.26
C TYR A 491 8.58 10.26 -16.02
N SER A 492 8.59 9.13 -15.30
CA SER A 492 9.44 8.93 -14.13
C SER A 492 10.92 9.03 -14.48
N VAL A 493 11.37 8.24 -15.45
CA VAL A 493 12.79 8.21 -15.84
C VAL A 493 13.25 9.56 -16.34
N PHE A 494 12.45 10.23 -17.19
CA PHE A 494 12.77 11.53 -17.73
C PHE A 494 12.86 12.60 -16.63
N THR A 495 11.81 12.74 -15.82
CA THR A 495 11.74 13.76 -14.77
C THR A 495 12.84 13.58 -13.72
N MET A 496 13.12 12.33 -13.34
CA MET A 496 14.22 12.02 -12.41
C MET A 496 15.58 12.38 -13.01
N GLN A 497 15.79 12.09 -14.29
CA GLN A 497 17.05 12.41 -14.97
C GLN A 497 17.28 13.94 -15.02
N GLN A 498 16.24 14.74 -15.24
CA GLN A 498 16.33 16.21 -15.24
C GLN A 498 16.77 16.79 -13.88
N HIS A 499 16.36 16.17 -12.78
CA HIS A 499 16.65 16.70 -11.43
C HIS A 499 17.83 16.06 -10.72
N THR A 500 18.22 14.83 -11.09
CA THR A 500 19.21 14.03 -10.35
C THR A 500 20.37 13.53 -11.20
N ASN A 501 20.36 13.78 -12.51
CA ASN A 501 21.29 13.20 -13.49
C ASN A 501 21.31 11.66 -13.52
N VAL A 502 20.31 10.99 -12.93
CA VAL A 502 20.17 9.54 -12.95
C VAL A 502 18.73 9.13 -13.29
N SER A 503 18.61 8.11 -14.13
CA SER A 503 17.32 7.50 -14.47
C SER A 503 16.81 6.67 -13.29
N ILE A 504 15.63 7.00 -12.81
CA ILE A 504 14.95 6.27 -11.72
C ILE A 504 13.50 6.07 -12.15
N PHE A 505 13.03 4.83 -12.06
CA PHE A 505 11.61 4.52 -12.17
C PHE A 505 10.98 4.65 -10.78
N ILE A 506 10.18 5.68 -10.54
CA ILE A 506 9.53 5.89 -9.23
C ILE A 506 8.56 4.73 -8.96
N ASP A 507 8.60 4.22 -7.73
CA ASP A 507 7.71 3.16 -7.28
C ASP A 507 6.51 3.75 -6.53
N HIS A 508 5.48 2.92 -6.33
CA HIS A 508 4.41 3.19 -5.38
C HIS A 508 4.44 2.08 -4.33
N ASP A 509 4.83 2.46 -3.11
CA ASP A 509 5.05 1.52 -2.02
C ASP A 509 3.70 1.08 -1.47
N ASP A 510 3.33 -0.15 -1.76
CA ASP A 510 2.06 -0.73 -1.31
C ASP A 510 2.07 -1.09 0.19
N LYS A 511 3.24 -1.12 0.85
CA LYS A 511 3.36 -1.30 2.31
C LYS A 511 4.34 -0.30 2.92
N VAL A 512 3.84 0.65 3.71
CA VAL A 512 4.63 1.65 4.43
C VAL A 512 4.29 1.61 5.92
N GLU A 513 5.29 1.66 6.79
CA GLU A 513 5.05 1.72 8.23
C GLU A 513 4.27 2.98 8.61
N GLU A 514 3.19 2.83 9.36
CA GLU A 514 2.21 3.90 9.58
C GLU A 514 2.79 5.19 10.18
N THR A 515 3.78 5.11 11.08
CA THR A 515 4.41 6.33 11.64
C THR A 515 5.32 7.01 10.62
N LYS A 516 6.07 6.25 9.79
CA LYS A 516 6.80 6.77 8.63
C LYS A 516 5.88 7.42 7.60
N LEU A 517 4.72 6.83 7.33
CA LEU A 517 3.75 7.43 6.43
C LEU A 517 3.28 8.80 6.95
N SER A 518 2.93 8.88 8.24
CA SER A 518 2.52 10.14 8.86
C SER A 518 3.66 11.18 8.90
N ASP A 519 4.90 10.77 9.15
CA ASP A 519 6.08 11.65 9.06
C ASP A 519 6.32 12.15 7.61
N GLY A 520 6.18 11.26 6.63
CA GLY A 520 6.29 11.59 5.21
C GLY A 520 5.20 12.58 4.76
N PHE A 521 3.99 12.46 5.28
CA PHE A 521 2.89 13.39 5.00
C PHE A 521 3.14 14.79 5.59
N GLU A 522 3.66 14.87 6.81
CA GLU A 522 4.11 16.13 7.41
C GLU A 522 5.23 16.79 6.58
N TRP A 523 6.22 16.00 6.15
CA TRP A 523 7.31 16.47 5.31
C TRP A 523 6.83 16.94 3.93
N THR A 524 5.93 16.18 3.30
CA THR A 524 5.35 16.52 1.98
C THR A 524 4.58 17.82 2.06
N SER A 525 3.75 18.00 3.10
CA SER A 525 3.02 19.25 3.35
C SER A 525 3.96 20.44 3.48
N LYS A 526 5.08 20.27 4.17
CA LYS A 526 6.13 21.29 4.30
C LYS A 526 6.81 21.59 2.97
N MET A 527 7.10 20.59 2.13
CA MET A 527 7.73 20.79 0.82
C MET A 527 6.78 21.46 -0.17
N TYR A 528 5.51 21.06 -0.17
CA TYR A 528 4.47 21.68 -0.99
C TYR A 528 4.35 23.17 -0.68
N LYS A 529 4.20 23.54 0.60
CA LYS A 529 4.20 24.95 1.04
C LYS A 529 5.41 25.74 0.51
N LYS A 530 6.59 25.12 0.52
CA LYS A 530 7.83 25.77 0.07
C LYS A 530 7.83 26.00 -1.43
N ILE A 531 7.48 24.99 -2.23
CA ILE A 531 7.57 25.06 -3.69
C ILE A 531 6.47 25.97 -4.29
N THR A 532 5.30 26.04 -3.66
CA THR A 532 4.17 26.89 -4.07
C THR A 532 4.18 28.28 -3.42
N ASN A 533 5.19 28.58 -2.60
CA ASN A 533 5.31 29.85 -1.90
C ASN A 533 4.09 30.21 -1.01
N GLY A 534 3.51 29.20 -0.35
CA GLY A 534 2.53 29.38 0.72
C GLY A 534 1.18 28.68 0.56
N GLU A 535 0.97 27.87 -0.49
CA GLU A 535 -0.26 27.07 -0.59
C GLU A 535 -0.28 25.92 0.44
N ILE A 536 -1.49 25.45 0.75
CA ILE A 536 -1.74 24.39 1.73
C ILE A 536 -1.90 23.06 1.01
N TYR A 537 -1.14 22.05 1.44
CA TYR A 537 -1.19 20.72 0.80
C TYR A 537 -2.47 19.94 1.12
N SER A 538 -2.88 19.87 2.38
CA SER A 538 -4.16 19.29 2.79
C SER A 538 -5.06 20.38 3.33
N GLU A 539 -6.17 20.63 2.65
CA GLU A 539 -7.16 21.64 3.01
C GLU A 539 -8.19 21.13 4.03
N CYS A 540 -8.23 19.81 4.27
CA CYS A 540 -9.10 19.18 5.27
C CYS A 540 -8.91 19.77 6.68
N THR A 541 -10.00 20.09 7.36
CA THR A 541 -10.05 20.76 8.67
C THR A 541 -10.10 19.79 9.86
N CYS A 542 -9.95 18.49 9.63
CA CYS A 542 -9.94 17.49 10.71
C CYS A 542 -8.76 17.68 11.68
N TRP A 543 -8.91 17.16 12.90
CA TRP A 543 -7.92 17.34 13.98
C TRP A 543 -6.51 16.85 13.57
N TYR A 544 -6.43 15.76 12.80
CA TYR A 544 -5.16 15.20 12.31
C TYR A 544 -4.49 16.14 11.31
N CYS A 545 -5.22 16.61 10.30
CA CYS A 545 -4.66 17.50 9.30
C CYS A 545 -4.26 18.86 9.90
N GLU A 546 -5.02 19.37 10.87
CA GLU A 546 -4.63 20.52 11.70
C GLU A 546 -3.32 20.26 12.46
N ALA A 547 -3.20 19.09 13.11
CA ALA A 547 -1.99 18.69 13.83
C ALA A 547 -0.76 18.58 12.91
N ILE A 548 -0.94 18.08 11.69
CA ILE A 548 0.11 17.95 10.68
C ILE A 548 0.56 19.33 10.16
N ARG A 549 -0.37 20.26 9.95
CA ARG A 549 -0.07 21.64 9.50
C ARG A 549 0.67 22.46 10.56
N ALA A 550 0.33 22.27 11.83
CA ALA A 550 0.73 23.17 12.91
C ALA A 550 2.27 23.41 13.04
N PRO A 551 3.17 22.40 12.95
CA PRO A 551 4.61 22.61 13.09
C PRO A 551 5.17 23.55 12.01
N HIS A 552 4.92 23.24 10.74
CA HIS A 552 5.54 23.97 9.64
C HIS A 552 4.87 25.32 9.33
N LEU A 553 3.69 25.61 9.88
CA LEU A 553 3.14 26.96 9.90
C LEU A 553 3.85 27.87 10.92
N ARG A 554 4.72 27.34 11.80
CA ARG A 554 5.37 28.08 12.88
C ARG A 554 6.87 27.77 13.03
N ASP A 555 7.50 27.11 12.06
CA ASP A 555 8.94 26.86 12.04
C ASP A 555 9.76 28.17 12.03
N GLY A 556 10.69 28.31 12.98
CA GLY A 556 11.73 29.34 13.00
C GLY A 556 11.43 30.62 13.79
N ILE A 557 12.50 31.36 14.13
CA ILE A 557 12.44 32.67 14.80
C ILE A 557 11.95 33.76 13.83
N PHE A 558 12.26 33.61 12.53
CA PHE A 558 11.83 34.52 11.46
C PHE A 558 10.74 33.87 10.59
N VAL A 559 9.67 34.61 10.32
CA VAL A 559 8.54 34.14 9.50
C VAL A 559 8.84 34.40 8.03
N SER A 560 9.09 33.33 7.25
CA SER A 560 9.21 33.47 5.79
C SER A 560 7.90 33.97 5.17
N GLN A 561 7.98 34.64 4.01
CA GLN A 561 6.79 35.08 3.26
C GLN A 561 5.85 33.90 2.94
N SER A 562 6.41 32.77 2.49
CA SER A 562 5.65 31.54 2.26
C SER A 562 4.93 31.03 3.51
N THR A 563 5.55 31.18 4.69
CA THR A 563 4.93 30.81 5.95
C THR A 563 3.82 31.80 6.30
N ALA A 564 4.03 33.11 6.17
CA ALA A 564 2.99 34.10 6.42
C ALA A 564 1.74 33.85 5.56
N ARG A 565 1.90 33.64 4.26
CA ARG A 565 0.81 33.28 3.33
C ARG A 565 0.10 31.99 3.72
N ALA A 566 0.86 30.94 4.05
CA ALA A 566 0.27 29.68 4.49
C ALA A 566 -0.53 29.84 5.81
N ARG A 567 -0.11 30.73 6.71
CA ARG A 567 -0.86 31.01 7.95
C ARG A 567 -2.22 31.65 7.66
N GLU A 568 -2.24 32.55 6.68
CA GLU A 568 -3.46 33.21 6.24
C GLU A 568 -4.39 32.24 5.51
N ALA A 569 -3.86 31.48 4.56
CA ALA A 569 -4.61 30.43 3.86
C ALA A 569 -5.21 29.40 4.83
N ALA A 570 -4.41 28.89 5.79
CA ALA A 570 -4.89 27.96 6.81
C ALA A 570 -5.97 28.57 7.73
N ALA A 571 -5.91 29.88 7.98
CA ALA A 571 -6.93 30.56 8.78
C ALA A 571 -8.30 30.64 8.09
N GLN A 572 -8.31 30.66 6.76
CA GLN A 572 -9.51 30.79 5.93
C GLN A 572 -10.17 29.44 5.60
N LEU A 573 -9.52 28.30 5.88
CA LEU A 573 -10.07 26.97 5.58
C LEU A 573 -11.42 26.72 6.26
N HIS A 574 -11.57 27.15 7.52
CA HIS A 574 -12.81 26.97 8.30
C HIS A 574 -13.96 27.87 7.85
N THR A 575 -13.70 28.85 6.97
CA THR A 575 -14.71 29.78 6.44
C THR A 575 -15.03 29.53 4.97
N ARG A 576 -14.32 28.59 4.32
CA ARG A 576 -14.47 28.29 2.90
C ARG A 576 -15.67 27.36 2.68
N PRO A 577 -16.65 27.74 1.85
CA PRO A 577 -17.85 26.92 1.63
C PRO A 577 -17.57 25.64 0.82
N ASP A 578 -16.45 25.60 0.08
CA ASP A 578 -16.03 24.43 -0.69
C ASP A 578 -15.30 23.36 0.13
N ILE A 579 -15.11 23.60 1.44
CA ILE A 579 -14.50 22.66 2.38
C ILE A 579 -15.60 22.17 3.33
N SER A 580 -15.86 20.87 3.32
CA SER A 580 -16.88 20.28 4.19
C SER A 580 -16.43 20.30 5.65
N SER A 581 -17.37 20.47 6.58
CA SER A 581 -17.12 20.26 8.01
C SER A 581 -16.95 18.79 8.36
N ASN A 582 -17.45 17.88 7.52
CA ASN A 582 -17.24 16.44 7.66
C ASN A 582 -15.87 16.05 7.07
N PRO A 583 -14.92 15.55 7.89
CA PRO A 583 -13.60 15.10 7.42
C PRO A 583 -13.64 14.07 6.28
N ASP A 584 -14.63 13.17 6.28
CA ASP A 584 -14.72 12.08 5.31
C ASP A 584 -15.16 12.56 3.92
N LYS A 585 -15.65 13.80 3.82
CA LYS A 585 -16.00 14.47 2.56
C LYS A 585 -14.89 15.39 2.03
N ASN A 586 -13.69 15.37 2.64
CA ASN A 586 -12.55 16.20 2.21
C ASN A 586 -11.32 15.35 1.91
N PRO A 587 -10.49 15.71 0.90
CA PRO A 587 -9.24 15.01 0.66
C PRO A 587 -8.22 15.29 1.79
N HIS A 588 -7.73 14.20 2.37
CA HIS A 588 -6.71 14.18 3.41
C HIS A 588 -5.66 13.11 3.07
N ILE A 589 -4.83 12.67 4.03
CA ILE A 589 -3.78 11.68 3.77
C ILE A 589 -4.33 10.42 3.11
N SER A 590 -3.69 9.97 2.02
CA SER A 590 -3.92 8.63 1.50
C SER A 590 -3.13 7.62 2.34
N ALA A 591 -3.84 6.86 3.16
CA ALA A 591 -3.25 5.95 4.15
C ALA A 591 -3.40 4.46 3.79
N HIS A 592 -3.79 4.15 2.55
CA HIS A 592 -4.12 2.79 2.13
C HIS A 592 -2.90 1.83 2.16
N SER A 593 -1.69 2.36 1.95
CA SER A 593 -0.44 1.59 2.08
C SER A 593 0.07 1.46 3.52
N ALA A 594 -0.58 2.13 4.49
CA ALA A 594 -0.13 2.09 5.88
C ALA A 594 -0.29 0.69 6.47
N VAL A 595 0.80 0.17 7.04
CA VAL A 595 0.85 -1.13 7.71
C VAL A 595 1.54 -1.03 9.05
N ARG A 596 1.24 -1.99 9.92
CA ARG A 596 1.84 -2.11 11.25
C ARG A 596 3.22 -2.75 11.15
N ALA A 597 4.19 -2.17 11.85
CA ALA A 597 5.49 -2.77 12.09
C ALA A 597 5.38 -3.88 13.15
N GLU A 598 5.66 -5.13 12.79
CA GLU A 598 5.93 -6.13 13.84
C GLU A 598 7.23 -5.75 14.56
N THR A 599 7.09 -5.37 15.83
CA THR A 599 8.21 -5.18 16.75
C THR A 599 8.30 -6.39 17.67
N LYS A 600 9.52 -6.82 18.04
CA LYS A 600 9.65 -7.79 19.14
C LYS A 600 8.99 -7.15 20.36
N LYS A 601 8.05 -7.86 20.99
CA LYS A 601 7.46 -7.46 22.29
C LYS A 601 8.60 -7.33 23.31
N SER A 602 9.27 -6.18 23.35
CA SER A 602 10.09 -5.78 24.48
C SER A 602 9.11 -5.27 25.51
N SER A 603 9.07 -5.90 26.68
CA SER A 603 8.19 -5.56 27.80
C SER A 603 8.41 -4.15 28.37
N SER A 604 9.32 -3.35 27.80
CA SER A 604 9.73 -2.03 28.33
C SER A 604 9.70 -0.86 27.32
N ALA A 605 9.24 -1.05 26.08
CA ALA A 605 9.23 0.03 25.07
C ALA A 605 7.80 0.52 24.79
N LEU A 606 7.57 1.83 24.93
CA LEU A 606 6.33 2.51 24.54
C LEU A 606 6.03 2.27 23.05
N ASP A 607 4.78 1.96 22.72
CA ASP A 607 4.32 1.79 21.34
C ASP A 607 4.60 3.09 20.53
N PRO A 608 5.43 3.04 19.46
CA PRO A 608 5.74 4.21 18.64
C PRO A 608 4.50 4.95 18.12
N ARG A 609 3.40 4.21 17.89
CA ARG A 609 2.12 4.76 17.42
C ARG A 609 1.46 5.61 18.49
N TYR A 610 1.51 5.16 19.75
CA TYR A 610 1.03 5.93 20.89
C TYR A 610 1.84 7.21 21.08
N VAL A 611 3.18 7.13 20.94
CA VAL A 611 4.04 8.33 20.99
C VAL A 611 3.71 9.31 19.86
N LYS A 612 3.50 8.81 18.64
CA LYS A 612 3.10 9.64 17.49
C LYS A 612 1.73 10.29 17.72
N TYR A 613 0.76 9.54 18.24
CA TYR A 613 -0.54 10.05 18.66
C TYR A 613 -0.40 11.20 19.67
N LEU A 614 0.37 11.01 20.75
CA LEU A 614 0.59 12.06 21.75
C LEU A 614 1.21 13.33 21.16
N LYS A 615 2.16 13.18 20.22
CA LYS A 615 2.77 14.31 19.50
C LYS A 615 1.73 15.06 18.66
N LEU A 616 0.94 14.35 17.86
CA LEU A 616 -0.12 14.93 17.02
C LEU A 616 -1.16 15.62 17.89
N HIS A 617 -1.61 14.97 18.96
CA HIS A 617 -2.57 15.53 19.89
C HIS A 617 -2.06 16.82 20.55
N SER A 618 -0.79 16.84 21.00
CA SER A 618 -0.15 18.06 21.52
C SER A 618 -0.12 19.19 20.49
N ASN A 619 0.19 18.88 19.23
CA ASN A 619 0.21 19.86 18.14
C ASN A 619 -1.19 20.42 17.88
N TYR A 620 -2.20 19.56 17.83
CA TYR A 620 -3.61 19.95 17.66
C TYR A 620 -4.06 20.88 18.79
N GLN A 621 -3.88 20.49 20.05
CA GLN A 621 -4.23 21.30 21.21
C GLN A 621 -3.56 22.68 21.18
N LYS A 622 -2.29 22.75 20.79
CA LYS A 622 -1.58 24.03 20.62
C LYS A 622 -2.17 24.87 19.49
N SER A 623 -2.57 24.26 18.38
CA SER A 623 -3.24 24.96 17.27
C SER A 623 -4.58 25.53 17.72
N ARG A 624 -5.40 24.70 18.39
CA ARG A 624 -6.73 25.06 18.89
C ARG A 624 -6.69 26.26 19.85
N ARG A 625 -5.85 26.20 20.90
CA ARG A 625 -5.68 27.31 21.86
C ARG A 625 -5.28 28.63 21.19
N ARG A 626 -4.53 28.58 20.09
CA ARG A 626 -4.12 29.77 19.34
C ARG A 626 -5.25 30.33 18.50
N ALA A 627 -6.04 29.46 17.88
CA ALA A 627 -7.21 29.85 17.12
C ALA A 627 -8.25 30.50 18.06
N GLU A 628 -8.55 29.88 19.21
CA GLU A 628 -9.40 30.46 20.27
C GLU A 628 -8.90 31.85 20.71
N LYS A 629 -7.59 32.01 20.95
CA LYS A 629 -6.99 33.31 21.32
C LYS A 629 -7.14 34.36 20.22
N ARG A 630 -7.11 33.98 18.94
CA ARG A 630 -7.28 34.89 17.81
C ARG A 630 -8.72 35.35 17.69
N ASP A 631 -9.67 34.44 17.86
CA ASP A 631 -11.10 34.72 17.72
C ASP A 631 -11.56 35.63 18.87
N ARG A 632 -11.10 35.34 20.11
CA ARG A 632 -11.28 36.24 21.26
C ARG A 632 -10.75 37.66 21.02
N LYS A 633 -9.65 37.81 20.27
CA LYS A 633 -9.10 39.14 19.91
C LYS A 633 -9.92 39.86 18.84
N LYS A 634 -10.64 39.13 18.00
CA LYS A 634 -11.48 39.69 16.93
C LYS A 634 -12.89 40.07 17.39
N GLY A 635 -13.26 39.71 18.63
CA GLY A 635 -14.60 39.93 19.16
C GLY A 635 -15.62 38.92 18.61
N ASP A 636 -15.17 37.88 17.91
CA ASP A 636 -16.02 36.78 17.50
C ASP A 636 -16.47 36.03 18.75
N LYS A 637 -17.79 35.74 18.86
CA LYS A 637 -18.29 34.84 19.91
C LYS A 637 -17.49 33.54 19.87
N GLU A 638 -17.28 32.93 21.03
CA GLU A 638 -16.65 31.62 21.14
C GLU A 638 -17.45 30.66 20.26
N GLN A 639 -17.00 30.46 19.01
CA GLN A 639 -17.52 29.39 18.18
C GLN A 639 -17.19 28.15 18.98
N ASP A 640 -18.23 27.42 19.36
CA ASP A 640 -18.05 26.19 20.07
C ASP A 640 -17.29 25.23 19.16
N ARG A 641 -15.96 25.27 19.26
CA ARG A 641 -15.08 24.26 18.66
C ARG A 641 -15.18 22.96 19.46
N SER A 642 -16.06 22.88 20.46
CA SER A 642 -16.51 21.63 21.05
C SER A 642 -17.48 20.93 20.07
N SER A 643 -16.88 20.11 19.22
CA SER A 643 -17.44 18.80 18.91
C SER A 643 -16.46 17.69 19.33
N ASP A 644 -15.57 18.01 20.27
CA ASP A 644 -14.50 17.18 20.84
C ASP A 644 -15.04 15.98 21.67
N ALA A 645 -16.28 15.56 21.45
CA ALA A 645 -16.90 14.38 22.06
C ALA A 645 -16.33 13.07 21.52
N SER A 646 -15.50 13.08 20.46
CA SER A 646 -14.71 11.89 20.14
C SER A 646 -13.40 12.21 19.41
N ILE A 647 -12.33 12.47 20.15
CA ILE A 647 -10.95 12.26 19.63
C ILE A 647 -10.81 10.82 19.09
N HIS A 648 -11.65 9.91 19.59
CA HIS A 648 -11.89 8.57 19.07
C HIS A 648 -12.98 8.58 18.01
N ALA A 649 -12.65 8.80 16.74
CA ALA A 649 -13.61 8.48 15.67
C ALA A 649 -14.08 7.02 15.89
N LEU A 650 -15.39 6.79 15.87
CA LEU A 650 -15.97 5.44 15.70
C LEU A 650 -16.21 5.28 14.19
N PRO A 651 -15.19 4.96 13.37
CA PRO A 651 -15.41 4.75 11.95
C PRO A 651 -16.37 3.58 11.75
N MET A 652 -17.14 3.67 10.68
CA MET A 652 -18.02 2.59 10.24
C MET A 652 -17.20 1.58 9.46
N ALA A 653 -16.99 0.40 10.04
CA ALA A 653 -16.37 -0.75 9.38
C ALA A 653 -17.47 -1.67 8.85
N TYR A 654 -17.59 -1.81 7.53
CA TYR A 654 -18.64 -2.65 6.91
C TYR A 654 -20.08 -2.32 7.40
N GLY A 655 -20.33 -1.05 7.72
CA GLY A 655 -21.60 -0.56 8.25
C GLY A 655 -21.77 -0.68 9.77
N TYR A 656 -20.73 -1.05 10.52
CA TYR A 656 -20.78 -1.16 11.99
C TYR A 656 -19.79 -0.21 12.68
N PRO A 657 -20.19 0.47 13.77
CA PRO A 657 -19.29 1.35 14.50
C PRO A 657 -18.22 0.52 15.23
N MET A 658 -16.96 0.83 14.98
CA MET A 658 -15.81 0.15 15.59
C MET A 658 -14.99 1.14 16.41
N TYR A 659 -14.60 0.76 17.63
CA TYR A 659 -13.60 1.53 18.36
C TYR A 659 -12.22 1.34 17.74
N VAL A 660 -11.58 2.44 17.38
CA VAL A 660 -10.25 2.43 16.77
C VAL A 660 -9.28 3.28 17.60
N PRO A 661 -8.08 2.75 17.92
CA PRO A 661 -7.13 3.46 18.75
C PRO A 661 -6.40 4.58 17.98
N TYR A 662 -5.72 5.45 18.73
CA TYR A 662 -4.75 6.43 18.23
C TYR A 662 -5.33 7.49 17.28
N TYR A 663 -4.86 7.52 16.02
CA TYR A 663 -5.17 8.56 15.04
C TYR A 663 -5.85 8.01 13.78
N ALA A 664 -6.58 6.89 13.92
CA ALA A 664 -7.47 6.41 12.87
C ALA A 664 -8.53 7.46 12.47
N PRO A 665 -9.03 7.46 11.22
CA PRO A 665 -8.73 6.52 10.11
C PRO A 665 -7.48 6.92 9.28
N TYR A 666 -6.56 7.68 9.87
CA TYR A 666 -5.35 8.21 9.21
C TYR A 666 -4.10 7.34 9.43
N MET A 667 -4.31 6.07 9.80
CA MET A 667 -3.30 5.04 10.03
C MET A 667 -3.64 3.79 9.20
N GLY A 668 -2.90 2.68 9.40
CA GLY A 668 -3.24 1.42 8.76
C GLY A 668 -4.67 0.99 9.08
N ASP A 669 -5.37 0.45 8.09
CA ASP A 669 -6.80 0.17 8.18
C ASP A 669 -7.11 -0.69 9.42
N PRO A 670 -7.81 -0.14 10.42
CA PRO A 670 -8.10 -0.86 11.65
C PRO A 670 -9.08 -2.01 11.45
N CYS A 671 -9.80 -2.02 10.32
CA CYS A 671 -10.77 -3.05 9.97
C CYS A 671 -10.13 -4.27 9.30
N VAL A 672 -8.81 -4.25 9.05
CA VAL A 672 -8.07 -5.36 8.43
C VAL A 672 -7.42 -6.25 9.49
N HIS A 673 -8.04 -7.40 9.75
CA HIS A 673 -7.65 -8.33 10.80
C HIS A 673 -6.82 -9.49 10.25
N ALA A 674 -5.62 -9.69 10.82
CA ALA A 674 -4.66 -10.68 10.34
C ALA A 674 -5.19 -12.12 10.30
N ASN A 675 -6.14 -12.45 11.17
CA ASN A 675 -6.73 -13.79 11.27
C ASN A 675 -7.75 -14.09 10.16
N ALA A 676 -8.26 -13.08 9.46
CA ALA A 676 -9.16 -13.28 8.32
C ALA A 676 -8.45 -13.79 7.04
N TYR A 677 -7.12 -13.64 6.94
CA TYR A 677 -6.38 -13.88 5.69
C TYR A 677 -5.29 -14.96 5.83
N ALA A 678 -4.98 -15.61 4.71
CA ALA A 678 -3.84 -16.52 4.57
C ALA A 678 -2.48 -15.85 4.86
N SER A 679 -2.36 -14.58 4.45
CA SER A 679 -1.19 -13.70 4.63
C SER A 679 -1.67 -12.37 5.19
N ASN A 680 -0.98 -11.78 6.16
CA ASN A 680 -1.45 -10.57 6.84
C ASN A 680 -1.34 -9.32 5.92
N PRO A 681 -2.46 -8.72 5.47
CA PRO A 681 -2.42 -7.56 4.59
C PRO A 681 -1.99 -6.27 5.31
N SER A 682 -2.22 -6.17 6.61
CA SER A 682 -2.01 -4.95 7.41
C SER A 682 -0.66 -4.93 8.15
N CYS A 683 0.26 -5.84 7.79
CA CYS A 683 1.57 -5.96 8.44
C CYS A 683 2.76 -5.95 7.45
N MET A 684 3.85 -5.35 7.93
CA MET A 684 5.21 -5.59 7.47
C MET A 684 6.09 -5.90 8.68
N SER A 685 7.00 -6.88 8.58
CA SER A 685 7.84 -7.23 9.73
C SER A 685 9.19 -6.53 9.69
N PHE A 686 9.55 -5.92 10.82
CA PHE A 686 10.86 -5.29 10.99
C PHE A 686 11.79 -6.11 11.88
N VAL A 687 11.36 -7.28 12.34
CA VAL A 687 12.20 -8.19 13.12
C VAL A 687 13.28 -8.79 12.21
N SER A 688 14.54 -8.85 12.69
CA SER A 688 15.63 -9.53 11.96
C SER A 688 15.24 -10.99 11.68
N GLY A 689 15.08 -11.33 10.40
CA GLY A 689 14.65 -12.65 9.95
C GLY A 689 13.14 -12.84 9.86
N ALA A 690 12.36 -11.76 9.85
CA ALA A 690 10.92 -11.79 9.62
C ALA A 690 10.52 -11.07 8.31
N HIS A 691 9.22 -11.08 8.00
CA HIS A 691 8.61 -10.59 6.75
C HIS A 691 9.22 -9.32 6.15
N GLY A 692 9.82 -9.43 4.96
CA GLY A 692 10.38 -8.28 4.24
C GLY A 692 11.70 -7.75 4.82
N ASN A 693 12.20 -8.30 5.93
CA ASN A 693 13.46 -7.89 6.52
C ASN A 693 14.45 -9.06 6.52
N CYS A 694 15.30 -9.13 5.48
CA CYS A 694 16.41 -10.07 5.48
C CYS A 694 17.34 -9.79 6.68
N ALA A 695 17.56 -10.83 7.49
CA ALA A 695 18.32 -10.81 8.74
C ALA A 695 19.78 -10.33 8.62
N ALA A 696 20.43 -10.15 9.77
CA ALA A 696 21.75 -9.57 10.02
C ALA A 696 22.80 -9.69 8.89
N GLY A 697 23.29 -8.54 8.44
CA GLY A 697 24.33 -8.41 7.40
C GLY A 697 23.80 -7.82 6.09
N THR A 698 22.48 -7.82 5.86
CA THR A 698 21.80 -7.22 4.70
C THR A 698 20.89 -6.01 5.01
N CYS A 699 20.96 -5.48 6.24
CA CYS A 699 19.90 -4.71 6.91
C CYS A 699 19.38 -3.44 6.20
N GLY A 700 18.04 -3.30 6.20
CA GLY A 700 17.24 -2.11 5.86
C GLY A 700 15.84 -2.50 5.37
N GLY A 701 14.82 -2.47 6.23
CA GLY A 701 13.44 -2.90 5.88
C GLY A 701 12.78 -2.09 4.77
N ALA A 702 13.23 -0.85 4.56
CA ALA A 702 12.73 0.07 3.52
C ALA A 702 12.98 -0.40 2.08
N VAL A 703 13.78 -1.45 1.85
CA VAL A 703 14.08 -1.94 0.50
C VAL A 703 13.08 -3.00 0.03
N ALA A 704 12.51 -3.78 0.95
CA ALA A 704 11.44 -4.73 0.59
C ALA A 704 10.06 -4.06 0.53
N ALA A 705 9.92 -2.93 1.24
CA ALA A 705 8.74 -2.06 1.24
C ALA A 705 8.68 -1.13 0.02
N GLY A 706 9.78 -1.03 -0.74
CA GLY A 706 10.02 0.13 -1.57
C GLY A 706 10.18 1.38 -0.69
N SER A 707 10.95 2.34 -1.17
CA SER A 707 11.01 3.66 -0.57
C SER A 707 10.72 4.61 -1.71
N CYS A 708 9.62 5.33 -1.62
CA CYS A 708 9.41 6.58 -2.33
C CYS A 708 10.61 7.47 -1.96
N GLY A 709 11.51 7.61 -2.93
CA GLY A 709 12.92 7.86 -2.66
C GLY A 709 13.78 7.08 -3.64
N GLY A 710 13.84 7.59 -4.87
CA GLY A 710 14.55 7.03 -6.02
C GLY A 710 16.03 6.61 -5.83
N MET A 711 16.69 7.04 -4.76
CA MET A 711 17.97 6.48 -4.32
C MET A 711 17.74 5.77 -3.00
N GLY A 712 17.80 4.43 -3.02
CA GLY A 712 17.46 3.57 -1.90
C GLY A 712 17.75 4.18 -0.52
N GLY A 713 16.70 4.29 0.30
CA GLY A 713 16.78 4.51 1.74
C GLY A 713 17.41 3.31 2.47
N GLY A 714 18.55 2.84 2.00
CA GLY A 714 19.51 2.13 2.83
C GLY A 714 20.26 3.17 3.66
N CYS A 715 20.17 3.07 4.97
CA CYS A 715 20.98 3.81 5.95
C CYS A 715 20.55 5.25 6.31
N ALA A 716 19.25 5.51 6.47
CA ALA A 716 18.78 6.62 7.32
C ALA A 716 17.92 6.10 8.50
N GLY A 717 18.37 5.00 9.13
CA GLY A 717 17.94 4.67 10.48
C GLY A 717 18.83 5.46 11.45
N GLY A 718 18.33 6.59 11.94
CA GLY A 718 18.97 7.27 13.06
C GLY A 718 19.12 6.28 14.21
N CYS A 719 20.36 6.07 14.66
CA CYS A 719 20.64 5.39 15.91
C CYS A 719 19.89 6.13 17.02
N ALA A 720 18.79 5.57 17.51
CA ALA A 720 18.25 5.96 18.79
C ALA A 720 19.31 5.60 19.84
N GLY A 721 19.81 6.62 20.53
CA GLY A 721 20.91 6.50 21.48
C GLY A 721 20.58 5.50 22.60
N GLY A 722 21.36 4.43 22.66
CA GLY A 722 21.56 3.65 23.87
C GLY A 722 22.94 4.01 24.41
N GLY A 723 22.98 4.70 25.55
CA GLY A 723 24.22 5.02 26.25
C GLY A 723 24.97 3.74 26.63
N GLY A 724 26.25 3.72 26.29
CA GLY A 724 27.19 2.66 26.66
C GLY A 724 28.58 3.26 26.68
N SER A 725 28.99 3.66 27.89
CA SER A 725 30.34 4.09 28.24
C SER A 725 31.41 3.07 27.85
N GLY A 726 32.47 3.53 27.19
CA GLY A 726 33.68 2.75 26.94
C GLY A 726 34.69 3.57 26.15
N GLY A 727 35.74 4.04 26.82
CA GLY A 727 36.73 4.98 26.28
C GLY A 727 37.82 4.36 25.40
N CYS A 728 38.79 5.24 25.07
CA CYS A 728 40.02 5.10 24.26
C CYS A 728 39.81 5.05 22.72
N GLY A 729 40.52 5.79 21.86
CA GLY A 729 41.59 6.77 22.02
C GLY A 729 42.19 7.10 20.63
N SER A 730 42.51 8.38 20.41
CA SER A 730 43.53 8.96 19.49
C SER A 730 43.40 8.92 17.95
N GLY A 731 43.64 10.10 17.36
CA GLY A 731 44.33 10.32 16.06
C GLY A 731 43.45 10.89 14.94
N ALA A 732 43.25 12.20 14.75
CA ALA A 732 44.14 13.30 14.36
C ALA A 732 44.02 13.71 12.87
N GLY A 733 43.87 15.03 12.64
CA GLY A 733 44.05 15.77 11.38
C GLY A 733 42.74 16.22 10.70
N GLY A 734 42.44 17.50 10.45
CA GLY A 734 43.13 18.77 10.67
C GLY A 734 42.39 19.88 9.91
N GLY A 735 42.05 20.99 10.59
CA GLY A 735 42.21 22.39 10.13
C GLY A 735 41.49 22.82 8.85
N CYS A 736 40.64 23.84 8.81
CA CYS A 736 40.85 25.27 9.13
C CYS A 736 39.47 25.96 8.89
N GLY A 737 39.04 27.08 9.47
CA GLY A 737 39.64 28.11 10.32
C GLY A 737 38.93 29.45 10.01
N GLY A 738 38.45 30.15 11.05
CA GLY A 738 37.98 31.56 10.99
C GLY A 738 36.51 31.74 11.39
N GLY A 739 36.11 32.39 12.50
CA GLY A 739 36.85 33.14 13.53
C GLY A 739 36.27 34.55 13.73
N GLY A 740 35.83 34.86 14.96
CA GLY A 740 35.38 36.17 15.46
C GLY A 740 33.96 36.08 16.04
N GLY A 741 33.71 35.99 17.36
CA GLY A 741 34.19 36.84 18.46
C GLY A 741 33.22 38.02 18.61
N GLY A 742 32.61 38.38 19.73
CA GLY A 742 32.64 38.04 21.15
C GLY A 742 31.73 39.06 21.86
N GLY A 743 31.48 38.91 23.16
CA GLY A 743 30.90 39.98 23.99
C GLY A 743 29.66 39.56 24.77
N GLY A 744 29.86 39.26 26.06
CA GLY A 744 28.80 39.16 27.04
C GLY A 744 28.57 40.47 27.80
N GLY A 745 27.54 40.45 28.64
CA GLY A 745 27.43 41.28 29.84
C GLY A 745 26.66 42.59 29.69
N GLY A 746 25.62 42.76 30.52
CA GLY A 746 24.97 44.05 30.75
C GLY A 746 23.53 43.89 31.26
N GLY A 747 23.32 44.20 32.54
CA GLY A 747 22.07 44.00 33.27
C GLY A 747 21.08 45.17 33.19
N CYS A 748 20.40 45.40 34.33
CA CYS A 748 19.36 46.40 34.63
C CYS A 748 17.94 45.98 34.18
N GLY A 749 16.89 46.00 34.99
CA GLY A 749 16.71 46.41 36.37
C GLY A 749 15.23 46.19 36.71
N GLY A 750 14.95 45.58 37.86
CA GLY A 750 13.60 45.55 38.44
C GLY A 750 13.42 46.80 39.29
N GLY A 751 12.38 47.57 39.01
CA GLY A 751 11.95 48.70 39.82
C GLY A 751 10.53 48.44 40.31
N GLY A 752 10.38 48.34 41.63
CA GLY A 752 9.09 48.31 42.31
C GLY A 752 9.22 49.01 43.65
N GLY A 753 8.38 50.03 43.85
CA GLY A 753 8.00 50.55 45.16
C GLY A 753 8.47 51.96 45.49
N GLY A 754 7.49 52.87 45.66
CA GLY A 754 7.56 53.87 46.71
C GLY A 754 7.25 55.32 46.32
N SER A 755 6.03 55.74 46.69
CA SER A 755 5.51 57.12 46.82
C SER A 755 4.88 57.76 45.59
#